data_AF-A0A411HGX4-F1
#
_entry.id   AF-A0A411HGX4-F1
#
_cell.length_a   1.000
_cell.length_b   1.000
_cell.length_c   1.000
_cell.angle_alpha   90.00
_cell.angle_beta   90.00
_cell.angle_gamma   90.00
#
_symmetry.space_group_name_H-M   'P 1'
#
loop_
_entity.id
_entity.type
_entity.pdbx_description
1 polymer ?
#
loop_
_entity_poly.entity_id
_entity_poly.type
_entity_poly.pdbx_seq_one_letter_code
_entity_poly.pdbx_strand_id
1 'polypeptide(L)'
;MKISRGSLLSLAAADRAAAITPGKILSRLTTLLFAIAAMPALSHAATITVTSAADTVSADGAVTLREAISSINAAANVNADVLAVGAYGSADSINFNIPGSGVHSIALTSALPLITKSLTINGYTQGSSSANTLGIGDNAVIQIFLDGTAAGAGAIGLVLSNHSGSAVRGLAIGNFSGSGIEISSGGGSHLISGNFIGISADGSSAAGNGGSGIKIIAVPNNIIGGTTTAARNIISANGQGNVFGGVEIDNAGASGNLIAGNYIGVDATGTVALGNSTAFGFGVIIFNAANTNTVGGLNAGAGNVISANGDGISVQAADKNIIEGNLVGLNAAGNNALGNKFNGVTITGTATGNILGGSNAGAGNVISGNKVDGVALGGCFGGSSIVQGNFIGTDSLGLASLPNGATGVHIASDHHDAMIGGTSAGAGNVIAFNGASGVSVITDNFCGSQAINNAILGNSIFGNASLGIDLGTNGVTPDDAGDADTGANNLQNFPLLTTATSAAGSTSIAGSLNSATNTSFRVEFFSSASCDASGNGQGQTFLGFSNVTTDGSGNAAINASLPEFVPMGHVITTTATDPANNTSEFSACAAVSTDSVPPTVTVNQSLGQSDPANAAPILFTVLFSEPVIGFSGAGISFTGSTAGGTLVANVTGSSANYTVSVSGMTTSGIIVVSIPAAVAMDASSNPSLASTSTDNTVVYSTNVTNSFGPLKIPALTWAMLILLALGLIAVTARYRRA
;
A
#
# COMPACT_ATOMS: atom_id res chain seq x y z
N MET A 1 -14.31 28.34 31.37
CA MET A 1 -13.71 27.31 32.24
C MET A 1 -12.38 26.92 31.60
N LYS A 2 -11.26 27.43 32.12
CA LYS A 2 -9.90 27.27 31.58
C LYS A 2 -9.20 26.13 32.30
N ILE A 3 -8.67 25.14 31.57
CA ILE A 3 -7.44 24.42 31.96
C ILE A 3 -6.66 24.14 30.66
N SER A 4 -5.39 24.54 30.64
CA SER A 4 -4.47 24.37 29.52
C SER A 4 -3.18 23.69 29.99
N ARG A 5 -2.63 22.80 29.13
CA ARG A 5 -1.21 22.43 28.92
C ARG A 5 -0.43 21.93 30.17
N GLY A 6 0.24 20.78 30.18
CA GLY A 6 1.21 20.30 29.20
C GLY A 6 2.55 20.05 29.93
N SER A 7 2.80 18.78 30.22
CA SER A 7 4.04 18.03 30.53
C SER A 7 5.44 18.70 30.34
N LEU A 8 6.40 18.40 31.25
CA LEU A 8 7.68 17.68 30.98
C LEU A 8 8.79 17.87 32.07
N LEU A 9 9.47 16.74 32.38
CA LEU A 9 10.91 16.54 32.69
C LEU A 9 11.58 17.13 33.96
N SER A 10 12.02 16.26 34.88
CA SER A 10 13.42 15.76 34.95
C SER A 10 13.73 15.15 36.33
N LEU A 11 14.20 13.92 36.34
CA LEU A 11 14.70 13.21 37.53
C LEU A 11 16.22 13.39 37.54
N ALA A 12 16.76 14.15 38.48
CA ALA A 12 18.20 14.26 38.73
C ALA A 12 18.49 13.91 40.19
N ALA A 13 19.50 13.06 40.37
CA ALA A 13 19.94 12.45 41.61
C ALA A 13 20.42 13.46 42.68
N ALA A 14 20.14 13.14 43.95
CA ALA A 14 20.89 13.68 45.07
C ALA A 14 21.11 12.56 46.10
N ASP A 15 22.32 12.01 46.04
CA ASP A 15 22.89 11.07 46.99
C ASP A 15 23.21 11.81 48.31
N ARG A 16 22.74 11.30 49.44
CA ARG A 16 23.21 11.68 50.78
C ARG A 16 23.32 10.43 51.64
N ALA A 17 24.52 9.87 51.66
CA ALA A 17 24.97 8.87 52.62
C ALA A 17 24.90 9.43 54.05
N ALA A 18 24.00 8.89 54.87
CA ALA A 18 24.00 9.06 56.32
C ALA A 18 24.70 7.85 56.97
N ALA A 19 25.74 8.10 57.76
CA ALA A 19 26.52 7.11 58.47
C ALA A 19 25.63 6.21 59.37
N ILE A 20 25.75 4.89 59.19
CA ILE A 20 25.01 3.88 59.96
C ILE A 20 25.90 3.41 61.13
N THR A 21 25.44 3.62 62.36
CA THR A 21 26.10 3.13 63.58
C THR A 21 25.96 1.61 63.76
N PRO A 22 26.92 0.92 64.42
CA PRO A 22 27.01 -0.56 64.47
C PRO A 22 25.75 -1.27 65.00
N GLY A 23 24.99 -0.62 65.88
CA GLY A 23 23.73 -1.17 66.42
C GLY A 23 22.59 -1.30 65.40
N LYS A 24 22.61 -0.54 64.30
CA LYS A 24 21.61 -0.64 63.22
C LYS A 24 21.93 -1.74 62.20
N ILE A 25 23.18 -2.21 62.14
CA ILE A 25 23.58 -3.32 61.26
C ILE A 25 23.10 -4.66 61.82
N LEU A 26 23.14 -4.86 63.14
CA LEU A 26 22.70 -6.12 63.75
C LEU A 26 21.17 -6.30 63.67
N SER A 27 20.40 -5.21 63.82
CA SER A 27 18.94 -5.22 63.61
C SER A 27 18.55 -5.39 62.14
N ARG A 28 19.30 -4.82 61.19
CA ARG A 28 19.04 -5.05 59.76
C ARG A 28 19.51 -6.41 59.26
N LEU A 29 20.57 -7.00 59.84
CA LEU A 29 20.96 -8.39 59.52
C LEU A 29 19.97 -9.40 60.07
N THR A 30 19.45 -9.24 61.29
CA THR A 30 18.44 -10.17 61.84
C THR A 30 17.08 -10.03 61.16
N THR A 31 16.70 -8.81 60.74
CA THR A 31 15.46 -8.60 59.95
C THR A 31 15.61 -9.08 58.51
N LEU A 32 16.82 -9.03 57.91
CA LEU A 32 17.10 -9.60 56.59
C LEU A 32 17.21 -11.14 56.64
N LEU A 33 17.77 -11.72 57.72
CA LEU A 33 17.79 -13.17 57.93
C LEU A 33 16.39 -13.75 58.21
N PHE A 34 15.54 -13.03 58.95
CA PHE A 34 14.13 -13.42 59.14
C PHE A 34 13.26 -13.16 57.90
N ALA A 35 13.57 -12.12 57.11
CA ALA A 35 12.89 -11.89 55.83
C ALA A 35 13.26 -12.96 54.78
N ILE A 36 14.47 -13.52 54.80
CA ILE A 36 14.86 -14.66 53.95
C ILE A 36 14.23 -15.98 54.44
N ALA A 37 14.01 -16.14 55.75
CA ALA A 37 13.36 -17.32 56.34
C ALA A 37 11.82 -17.30 56.29
N ALA A 38 11.20 -16.15 55.96
CA ALA A 38 9.75 -15.98 55.84
C ALA A 38 9.30 -15.53 54.45
N MET A 39 10.15 -15.66 53.43
CA MET A 39 9.63 -15.79 52.06
C MET A 39 8.96 -17.16 51.98
N PRO A 40 7.74 -17.29 51.43
CA PRO A 40 7.30 -18.60 50.98
C PRO A 40 8.42 -19.10 50.07
N ALA A 41 8.93 -20.31 50.32
CA ALA A 41 9.85 -20.96 49.40
C ALA A 41 9.28 -20.74 48.00
N LEU A 42 10.08 -20.21 47.07
CA LEU A 42 9.73 -20.19 45.65
C LEU A 42 9.36 -21.63 45.30
N SER A 43 8.06 -21.92 45.28
CA SER A 43 7.57 -23.22 44.90
C SER A 43 7.87 -23.29 43.42
N HIS A 44 8.97 -23.96 43.07
CA HIS A 44 9.28 -24.25 41.68
C HIS A 44 8.08 -25.03 41.14
N ALA A 45 7.52 -24.55 40.01
CA ALA A 45 6.42 -25.24 39.37
C ALA A 45 6.82 -26.67 39.02
N ALA A 46 5.85 -27.59 39.04
CA ALA A 46 6.13 -28.99 38.83
C ALA A 46 6.66 -29.22 37.42
N THR A 47 7.82 -29.85 37.32
CA THR A 47 8.39 -30.32 36.05
C THR A 47 8.32 -31.83 36.02
N ILE A 48 7.60 -32.38 35.03
CA ILE A 48 7.54 -33.82 34.75
C ILE A 48 8.35 -34.09 33.49
N THR A 49 9.23 -35.09 33.52
CA THR A 49 10.02 -35.49 32.34
C THR A 49 9.48 -36.80 31.79
N VAL A 50 8.99 -36.77 30.56
CA VAL A 50 8.59 -37.95 29.78
C VAL A 50 9.84 -38.72 29.36
N THR A 51 9.88 -40.01 29.68
CA THR A 51 11.02 -40.90 29.42
C THR A 51 10.67 -42.07 28.51
N SER A 52 9.41 -42.21 28.11
CA SER A 52 8.94 -43.26 27.20
C SER A 52 8.11 -42.72 26.06
N ALA A 53 8.25 -43.36 24.88
CA ALA A 53 7.39 -43.13 23.73
C ALA A 53 6.12 -44.01 23.73
N ALA A 54 5.93 -44.83 24.77
CA ALA A 54 4.72 -45.64 24.92
C ALA A 54 3.50 -44.79 25.27
N ASP A 55 2.31 -45.28 24.92
CA ASP A 55 1.02 -44.71 25.31
C ASP A 55 0.31 -45.62 26.32
N THR A 56 0.82 -45.65 27.56
CA THR A 56 0.31 -46.49 28.65
C THR A 56 0.22 -45.68 29.95
N VAL A 57 -0.54 -46.21 30.90
CA VAL A 57 -0.62 -45.73 32.29
C VAL A 57 -0.15 -46.79 33.30
N SER A 58 0.56 -47.81 32.81
CA SER A 58 1.04 -48.91 33.64
C SER A 58 2.26 -48.45 34.42
N ALA A 59 2.34 -48.81 35.71
CA ALA A 59 3.52 -48.57 36.53
C ALA A 59 4.67 -49.51 36.11
N ASP A 60 5.45 -49.11 35.11
CA ASP A 60 6.51 -49.89 34.47
C ASP A 60 7.91 -49.26 34.63
N GLY A 61 8.00 -48.16 35.37
CA GLY A 61 9.24 -47.43 35.63
C GLY A 61 9.58 -46.39 34.57
N ALA A 62 8.70 -46.14 33.61
CA ALA A 62 8.88 -45.12 32.59
C ALA A 62 7.69 -44.15 32.56
N VAL A 63 7.96 -42.86 32.34
CA VAL A 63 6.92 -41.82 32.35
C VAL A 63 6.47 -41.55 30.93
N THR A 64 5.18 -41.73 30.66
CA THR A 64 4.55 -41.40 29.37
C THR A 64 3.96 -39.98 29.38
N LEU A 65 3.72 -39.43 28.17
CA LEU A 65 3.04 -38.14 28.04
C LEU A 65 1.63 -38.15 28.66
N ARG A 66 0.91 -39.28 28.54
CA ARG A 66 -0.43 -39.45 29.12
C ARG A 66 -0.41 -39.33 30.64
N GLU A 67 0.57 -39.94 31.28
CA GLU A 67 0.74 -39.87 32.75
C GLU A 67 1.13 -38.47 33.21
N ALA A 68 2.01 -37.79 32.45
CA ALA A 68 2.42 -36.42 32.74
C ALA A 68 1.24 -35.44 32.69
N ILE A 69 0.43 -35.48 31.62
CA ILE A 69 -0.77 -34.64 31.48
C ILE A 69 -1.77 -34.94 32.61
N SER A 70 -2.02 -36.23 32.89
CA SER A 70 -2.96 -36.65 33.93
C SER A 70 -2.53 -36.16 35.32
N SER A 71 -1.23 -36.18 35.61
CA SER A 71 -0.69 -35.73 36.90
C SER A 71 -0.79 -34.22 37.09
N ILE A 72 -0.45 -33.44 36.05
CA ILE A 72 -0.63 -31.97 36.09
C ILE A 72 -2.10 -31.61 36.27
N ASN A 73 -3.00 -32.20 35.48
CA ASN A 73 -4.45 -31.97 35.62
C ASN A 73 -4.94 -32.25 37.04
N ALA A 74 -4.47 -33.34 37.68
CA ALA A 74 -4.81 -33.68 39.05
C ALA A 74 -4.10 -32.81 40.11
N ALA A 75 -3.06 -32.04 39.74
CA ALA A 75 -2.11 -31.42 40.66
C ALA A 75 -1.53 -32.41 41.68
N ALA A 76 -1.25 -33.64 41.22
CA ALA A 76 -0.68 -34.71 42.03
C ALA A 76 -0.03 -35.75 41.12
N ASN A 77 0.96 -36.50 41.61
CA ASN A 77 1.50 -37.66 40.90
C ASN A 77 0.42 -38.77 40.90
N VAL A 78 -0.31 -38.94 39.79
CA VAL A 78 -1.40 -39.93 39.71
C VAL A 78 -0.92 -41.33 39.29
N ASN A 79 0.34 -41.44 38.90
CA ASN A 79 1.03 -42.70 38.59
C ASN A 79 2.35 -42.76 39.40
N ALA A 80 2.74 -43.96 39.82
CA ALA A 80 3.93 -44.20 40.64
C ALA A 80 5.26 -43.88 39.93
N ASP A 81 5.28 -43.94 38.60
CA ASP A 81 6.45 -43.61 37.76
C ASP A 81 6.67 -42.10 37.67
N VAL A 82 5.61 -41.31 37.85
CA VAL A 82 5.67 -39.85 37.82
C VAL A 82 6.29 -39.33 39.10
N LEU A 83 7.51 -38.81 38.99
CA LEU A 83 8.21 -38.06 40.03
C LEU A 83 8.40 -36.61 39.59
N ALA A 84 7.39 -35.78 39.80
CA ALA A 84 7.48 -34.35 39.52
C ALA A 84 8.58 -33.68 40.36
N VAL A 85 9.37 -32.82 39.71
CA VAL A 85 10.34 -31.94 40.38
C VAL A 85 9.68 -30.59 40.62
N GLY A 86 9.50 -30.21 41.89
CA GLY A 86 8.76 -29.00 42.28
C GLY A 86 7.33 -29.29 42.72
N ALA A 87 6.61 -28.25 43.12
CA ALA A 87 5.22 -28.36 43.53
C ALA A 87 4.29 -27.96 42.38
N TYR A 88 3.20 -28.71 42.20
CA TYR A 88 2.18 -28.41 41.19
C TYR A 88 1.61 -27.00 41.38
N GLY A 89 1.47 -26.26 40.28
CA GLY A 89 1.09 -24.87 40.26
C GLY A 89 0.57 -24.41 38.90
N SER A 90 0.62 -23.10 38.65
CA SER A 90 0.09 -22.48 37.43
C SER A 90 1.07 -22.40 36.25
N ALA A 91 2.29 -22.90 36.44
CA ALA A 91 3.39 -22.81 35.48
C ALA A 91 4.12 -24.16 35.35
N ASP A 92 3.38 -25.26 35.52
CA ASP A 92 3.93 -26.61 35.44
C ASP A 92 4.46 -26.89 34.03
N SER A 93 5.41 -27.83 33.91
CA SER A 93 6.06 -28.12 32.64
C SER A 93 6.18 -29.62 32.39
N ILE A 94 5.98 -29.99 31.13
CA ILE A 94 6.29 -31.31 30.59
C ILE A 94 7.52 -31.18 29.69
N ASN A 95 8.59 -31.84 30.11
CA ASN A 95 9.84 -32.00 29.36
C ASN A 95 9.96 -33.43 28.84
N PHE A 96 10.93 -33.66 27.94
CA PHE A 96 11.18 -34.94 27.30
C PHE A 96 12.66 -35.31 27.43
N ASN A 97 12.92 -36.56 27.78
CA ASN A 97 14.23 -37.19 27.77
C ASN A 97 14.08 -38.69 27.49
N ILE A 98 13.46 -39.00 26.35
CA ILE A 98 13.23 -40.37 25.90
C ILE A 98 14.57 -40.96 25.42
N PRO A 99 15.00 -42.14 25.94
CA PRO A 99 16.23 -42.78 25.51
C PRO A 99 16.22 -43.17 24.04
N GLY A 100 17.37 -43.04 23.38
CA GLY A 100 17.56 -43.37 21.97
C GLY A 100 18.03 -42.16 21.15
N SER A 101 18.21 -42.37 19.85
CA SER A 101 18.63 -41.33 18.91
C SER A 101 17.55 -41.11 17.85
N GLY A 102 17.42 -39.87 17.38
CA GLY A 102 16.49 -39.51 16.31
C GLY A 102 15.08 -39.26 16.83
N VAL A 103 14.12 -39.24 15.90
CA VAL A 103 12.73 -38.90 16.23
C VAL A 103 12.10 -40.00 17.08
N HIS A 104 11.59 -39.61 18.24
CA HIS A 104 10.78 -40.44 19.12
C HIS A 104 9.30 -40.24 18.75
N SER A 105 8.74 -41.22 18.03
CA SER A 105 7.32 -41.26 17.71
C SER A 105 6.53 -41.84 18.89
N ILE A 106 5.68 -41.01 19.49
CA ILE A 106 4.72 -41.41 20.53
C ILE A 106 3.45 -41.87 19.82
N ALA A 107 3.36 -43.18 19.59
CA ALA A 107 2.22 -43.81 18.91
C ALA A 107 1.01 -43.89 19.84
N LEU A 108 0.07 -42.97 19.69
CA LEU A 108 -1.11 -42.91 20.54
C LEU A 108 -2.12 -43.99 20.12
N THR A 109 -2.64 -44.69 21.12
CA THR A 109 -3.65 -45.76 20.98
C THR A 109 -5.07 -45.27 21.31
N SER A 110 -5.17 -44.07 21.90
CA SER A 110 -6.42 -43.37 22.20
C SER A 110 -6.15 -41.88 22.33
N ALA A 111 -7.20 -41.05 22.29
CA ALA A 111 -7.08 -39.61 22.54
C ALA A 111 -6.37 -39.34 23.89
N LEU A 112 -5.47 -38.36 23.91
CA LEU A 112 -4.84 -37.90 25.15
C LEU A 112 -5.88 -37.25 26.08
N PRO A 113 -5.66 -37.25 27.40
CA PRO A 113 -6.50 -36.49 28.32
C PRO A 113 -6.50 -35.00 27.96
N LEU A 114 -7.65 -34.32 28.12
CA LEU A 114 -7.74 -32.87 27.94
C LEU A 114 -6.77 -32.17 28.90
N ILE A 115 -6.09 -31.13 28.45
CA ILE A 115 -5.25 -30.30 29.32
C ILE A 115 -6.16 -29.29 30.00
N THR A 116 -6.39 -29.47 31.30
CA THR A 116 -7.32 -28.66 32.11
C THR A 116 -6.63 -27.72 33.09
N LYS A 117 -5.30 -27.69 33.08
CA LYS A 117 -4.48 -26.74 33.83
C LYS A 117 -3.37 -26.17 32.97
N SER A 118 -3.00 -24.94 33.29
CA SER A 118 -1.91 -24.21 32.63
C SER A 118 -0.60 -24.97 32.75
N LEU A 119 0.04 -25.24 31.61
CA LEU A 119 1.34 -25.89 31.56
C LEU A 119 2.13 -25.52 30.31
N THR A 120 3.44 -25.78 30.36
CA THR A 120 4.32 -25.71 29.19
C THR A 120 4.71 -27.11 28.74
N ILE A 121 4.32 -27.52 27.53
CA ILE A 121 4.89 -28.70 26.84
C ILE A 121 6.07 -28.24 26.01
N ASN A 122 7.27 -28.72 26.35
CA ASN A 122 8.51 -28.28 25.71
C ASN A 122 9.28 -29.45 25.07
N GLY A 123 8.95 -29.76 23.82
CA GLY A 123 9.64 -30.78 23.03
C GLY A 123 11.12 -30.46 22.77
N TYR A 124 11.54 -29.20 22.80
CA TYR A 124 12.94 -28.80 22.66
C TYR A 124 13.84 -29.26 23.82
N THR A 125 13.28 -29.82 24.89
CA THR A 125 14.08 -30.47 25.95
C THR A 125 14.60 -31.85 25.55
N GLN A 126 14.05 -32.47 24.50
CA GLN A 126 14.52 -33.76 24.02
C GLN A 126 15.90 -33.61 23.36
N GLY A 127 16.95 -34.05 24.05
CA GLY A 127 18.29 -34.28 23.51
C GLY A 127 18.76 -33.26 22.46
N SER A 128 19.10 -33.74 21.26
CA SER A 128 19.59 -32.93 20.13
C SER A 128 18.54 -32.04 19.44
N SER A 129 17.41 -31.74 20.07
CA SER A 129 16.43 -30.80 19.52
C SER A 129 16.93 -29.37 19.58
N SER A 130 16.52 -28.54 18.63
CA SER A 130 16.89 -27.13 18.58
C SER A 130 15.81 -26.29 17.93
N ALA A 131 15.57 -25.09 18.46
CA ALA A 131 14.63 -24.15 17.85
C ALA A 131 15.21 -23.52 16.57
N ASN A 132 14.31 -23.04 15.72
CA ASN A 132 14.68 -22.38 14.48
C ASN A 132 15.47 -21.08 14.69
N THR A 133 16.49 -20.90 13.86
CA THR A 133 17.37 -19.72 13.83
C THR A 133 17.36 -18.98 12.49
N LEU A 134 16.71 -19.53 11.46
CA LEU A 134 16.68 -18.95 10.12
C LEU A 134 15.61 -17.87 9.98
N GLY A 135 15.99 -16.72 9.41
CA GLY A 135 15.07 -15.66 9.04
C GLY A 135 14.06 -16.11 7.98
N ILE A 136 14.56 -16.79 6.94
CA ILE A 136 13.78 -17.42 5.85
C ILE A 136 14.08 -18.92 5.85
N GLY A 137 13.05 -19.76 5.77
CA GLY A 137 13.14 -21.20 6.02
C GLY A 137 13.12 -21.52 7.51
N ASP A 138 13.08 -22.80 7.85
CA ASP A 138 13.06 -23.29 9.23
C ASP A 138 14.06 -24.42 9.39
N ASN A 139 14.98 -24.29 10.35
CA ASN A 139 15.97 -25.31 10.68
C ASN A 139 15.78 -25.90 12.08
N ALA A 140 14.56 -25.84 12.63
CA ALA A 140 14.27 -26.50 13.89
C ALA A 140 14.54 -28.00 13.75
N VAL A 141 15.19 -28.58 14.76
CA VAL A 141 15.33 -30.02 14.90
C VAL A 141 14.26 -30.47 15.88
N ILE A 142 13.22 -31.11 15.35
CA ILE A 142 12.11 -31.66 16.13
C ILE A 142 12.37 -33.16 16.36
N GLN A 143 12.28 -33.62 17.61
CA GLN A 143 12.47 -35.04 17.92
C GLN A 143 11.29 -35.72 18.61
N ILE A 144 10.25 -34.98 18.98
CA ILE A 144 9.03 -35.58 19.52
C ILE A 144 7.96 -35.51 18.45
N PHE A 145 7.52 -36.67 17.96
CA PHE A 145 6.39 -36.78 17.05
C PHE A 145 5.21 -37.42 17.77
N LEU A 146 4.10 -36.69 17.90
CA LEU A 146 2.83 -37.22 18.36
C LEU A 146 2.10 -37.82 17.16
N ASP A 147 2.01 -39.14 17.13
CA ASP A 147 1.43 -39.89 16.01
C ASP A 147 0.01 -40.36 16.36
N GLY A 148 -0.97 -39.76 15.69
CA GLY A 148 -2.39 -40.02 15.88
C GLY A 148 -2.96 -41.21 15.10
N THR A 149 -2.13 -41.94 14.33
CA THR A 149 -2.60 -42.99 13.40
C THR A 149 -3.54 -44.01 14.05
N ALA A 150 -3.27 -44.40 15.29
CA ALA A 150 -4.06 -45.38 16.05
C ALA A 150 -4.89 -44.74 17.19
N ALA A 151 -5.01 -43.42 17.26
CA ALA A 151 -5.66 -42.71 18.38
C ALA A 151 -7.20 -42.81 18.37
N GLY A 152 -7.79 -43.31 17.29
CA GLY A 152 -9.23 -43.48 17.10
C GLY A 152 -9.89 -42.37 16.27
N ALA A 153 -11.16 -42.56 15.92
CA ALA A 153 -11.94 -41.63 15.12
C ALA A 153 -12.28 -40.35 15.92
N GLY A 154 -12.12 -39.18 15.29
CA GLY A 154 -12.31 -37.87 15.92
C GLY A 154 -11.26 -37.50 16.96
N ALA A 155 -10.21 -38.32 17.14
CA ALA A 155 -9.15 -38.03 18.10
C ALA A 155 -8.39 -36.77 17.69
N ILE A 156 -8.16 -35.88 18.67
CA ILE A 156 -7.39 -34.64 18.53
C ILE A 156 -6.04 -34.84 19.22
N GLY A 157 -4.97 -34.25 18.67
CA GLY A 157 -3.63 -34.37 19.23
C GLY A 157 -3.51 -33.81 20.63
N LEU A 158 -3.78 -32.51 20.79
CA LEU A 158 -3.81 -31.84 22.09
C LEU A 158 -5.07 -30.98 22.21
N VAL A 159 -5.74 -31.03 23.36
CA VAL A 159 -6.93 -30.21 23.65
C VAL A 159 -6.64 -29.33 24.86
N LEU A 160 -6.50 -28.01 24.65
CA LEU A 160 -6.36 -27.02 25.70
C LEU A 160 -7.74 -26.51 26.10
N SER A 161 -8.16 -26.78 27.34
CA SER A 161 -9.54 -26.56 27.77
C SER A 161 -9.67 -26.13 29.23
N ASN A 162 -10.61 -25.25 29.53
CA ASN A 162 -10.97 -24.77 30.88
C ASN A 162 -9.81 -24.17 31.70
N HIS A 163 -8.80 -23.61 31.05
CA HIS A 163 -7.69 -22.88 31.69
C HIS A 163 -7.17 -21.81 30.72
N SER A 164 -6.16 -21.03 31.13
CA SER A 164 -5.45 -20.05 30.31
C SER A 164 -3.94 -20.25 30.40
N GLY A 165 -3.17 -19.67 29.47
CA GLY A 165 -1.73 -19.49 29.67
C GLY A 165 -0.82 -20.69 29.35
N SER A 166 -1.36 -21.79 28.79
CA SER A 166 -0.51 -22.91 28.35
C SER A 166 0.38 -22.56 27.16
N ALA A 167 1.56 -23.16 27.10
CA ALA A 167 2.49 -23.06 25.98
C ALA A 167 2.82 -24.44 25.39
N VAL A 168 2.80 -24.57 24.08
CA VAL A 168 3.17 -25.80 23.36
C VAL A 168 4.25 -25.47 22.34
N ARG A 169 5.40 -26.14 22.43
CA ARG A 169 6.53 -25.92 21.52
C ARG A 169 7.40 -27.14 21.25
N GLY A 170 8.03 -27.16 20.09
CA GLY A 170 9.05 -28.15 19.72
C GLY A 170 8.50 -29.55 19.46
N LEU A 171 7.24 -29.66 19.06
CA LEU A 171 6.58 -30.93 18.74
C LEU A 171 6.29 -31.02 17.24
N ALA A 172 6.36 -32.24 16.70
CA ALA A 172 5.66 -32.61 15.48
C ALA A 172 4.34 -33.29 15.88
N ILE A 173 3.22 -32.92 15.27
CA ILE A 173 1.86 -33.43 15.61
C ILE A 173 1.14 -33.78 14.31
N GLY A 174 0.85 -35.06 14.10
CA GLY A 174 0.29 -35.52 12.83
C GLY A 174 -0.50 -36.83 12.90
N ASN A 175 -1.12 -37.16 11.78
CA ASN A 175 -1.92 -38.37 11.55
C ASN A 175 -3.16 -38.53 12.44
N PHE A 176 -3.64 -37.46 13.09
CA PHE A 176 -4.88 -37.50 13.84
C PHE A 176 -6.08 -37.49 12.89
N SER A 177 -7.17 -38.16 13.24
CA SER A 177 -8.42 -38.10 12.46
C SER A 177 -9.23 -36.84 12.72
N GLY A 178 -9.00 -36.17 13.86
CA GLY A 178 -9.46 -34.81 14.18
C GLY A 178 -8.38 -33.75 13.91
N SER A 179 -8.42 -32.66 14.67
CA SER A 179 -7.44 -31.56 14.58
C SER A 179 -6.11 -31.91 15.25
N GLY A 180 -5.03 -31.21 14.88
CA GLY A 180 -3.72 -31.35 15.54
C GLY A 180 -3.76 -30.79 16.98
N ILE A 181 -4.14 -29.52 17.10
CA ILE A 181 -4.36 -28.85 18.39
C ILE A 181 -5.73 -28.19 18.39
N GLU A 182 -6.51 -28.38 19.46
CA GLU A 182 -7.74 -27.64 19.72
C GLU A 182 -7.60 -26.79 20.98
N ILE A 183 -8.05 -25.54 20.89
CA ILE A 183 -8.17 -24.58 21.98
C ILE A 183 -9.66 -24.28 22.14
N SER A 184 -10.28 -24.84 23.16
CA SER A 184 -11.74 -24.77 23.33
C SER A 184 -12.12 -24.67 24.79
N SER A 185 -13.08 -23.78 25.10
CA SER A 185 -13.58 -23.47 26.45
C SER A 185 -12.50 -22.98 27.43
N GLY A 186 -12.74 -21.89 28.16
CA GLY A 186 -11.82 -21.39 29.20
C GLY A 186 -11.21 -20.02 28.91
N GLY A 187 -10.08 -19.73 29.57
CA GLY A 187 -9.39 -18.45 29.46
C GLY A 187 -8.36 -18.48 28.33
N GLY A 188 -8.16 -17.35 27.67
CA GLY A 188 -7.24 -17.24 26.53
C GLY A 188 -5.75 -17.37 26.82
N SER A 189 -4.94 -16.72 25.99
CA SER A 189 -3.51 -16.52 26.24
C SER A 189 -2.65 -17.77 26.13
N HIS A 190 -3.07 -18.73 25.31
CA HIS A 190 -2.22 -19.85 24.94
C HIS A 190 -1.17 -19.44 23.91
N LEU A 191 0.02 -20.04 23.99
CA LEU A 191 1.12 -19.84 23.05
C LEU A 191 1.46 -21.15 22.33
N ILE A 192 1.19 -21.20 21.03
CA ILE A 192 1.57 -22.32 20.18
C ILE A 192 2.72 -21.85 19.30
N SER A 193 3.94 -22.34 19.51
CA SER A 193 5.14 -21.79 18.87
C SER A 193 6.18 -22.85 18.54
N GLY A 194 6.87 -22.73 17.40
CA GLY A 194 7.97 -23.62 17.06
C GLY A 194 7.55 -25.09 16.87
N ASN A 195 6.31 -25.36 16.42
CA ASN A 195 5.79 -26.71 16.18
C ASN A 195 5.64 -27.02 14.70
N PHE A 196 5.68 -28.31 14.37
CA PHE A 196 5.37 -28.89 13.07
C PHE A 196 4.01 -29.58 13.16
N ILE A 197 2.99 -29.11 12.44
CA ILE A 197 1.60 -29.56 12.61
C ILE A 197 1.04 -30.01 11.26
N GLY A 198 0.71 -31.29 11.15
CA GLY A 198 0.33 -31.97 9.92
C GLY A 198 1.51 -32.31 9.01
N ILE A 199 2.73 -32.04 9.48
CA ILE A 199 3.98 -32.38 8.80
C ILE A 199 4.87 -33.18 9.77
N SER A 200 5.63 -34.12 9.23
CA SER A 200 6.51 -34.98 10.01
C SER A 200 7.67 -34.18 10.61
N ALA A 201 8.38 -34.77 11.57
CA ALA A 201 9.52 -34.14 12.24
C ALA A 201 10.70 -33.78 11.30
N ASP A 202 10.72 -34.31 10.07
CA ASP A 202 11.69 -33.92 9.03
C ASP A 202 11.39 -32.56 8.38
N GLY A 203 10.22 -31.96 8.64
CA GLY A 203 9.81 -30.68 8.10
C GLY A 203 9.48 -30.69 6.60
N SER A 204 9.33 -31.85 5.96
CA SER A 204 9.03 -31.94 4.52
C SER A 204 8.01 -33.01 4.14
N SER A 205 7.88 -34.08 4.93
CA SER A 205 6.93 -35.16 4.67
C SER A 205 5.55 -34.86 5.28
N ALA A 206 4.49 -35.03 4.50
CA ALA A 206 3.12 -34.89 4.99
C ALA A 206 2.79 -35.92 6.09
N ALA A 207 2.21 -35.46 7.18
CA ALA A 207 1.64 -36.26 8.27
C ALA A 207 0.29 -35.65 8.68
N GLY A 208 -0.55 -35.37 7.68
CA GLY A 208 -1.72 -34.51 7.80
C GLY A 208 -2.73 -34.97 8.85
N ASN A 209 -3.31 -34.01 9.57
CA ASN A 209 -4.46 -34.26 10.42
C ASN A 209 -5.76 -34.24 9.59
N GLY A 210 -6.79 -34.96 10.03
CA GLY A 210 -8.08 -35.07 9.35
C GLY A 210 -8.93 -33.80 9.47
N GLY A 211 -8.80 -33.08 10.58
CA GLY A 211 -9.32 -31.73 10.80
C GLY A 211 -8.24 -30.65 10.63
N SER A 212 -8.50 -29.47 11.19
CA SER A 212 -7.59 -28.33 11.12
C SER A 212 -6.26 -28.61 11.84
N GLY A 213 -5.17 -28.00 11.39
CA GLY A 213 -3.90 -28.07 12.12
C GLY A 213 -4.06 -27.51 13.52
N ILE A 214 -4.60 -26.28 13.62
CA ILE A 214 -4.94 -25.63 14.89
C ILE A 214 -6.37 -25.11 14.80
N LYS A 215 -7.19 -25.43 15.80
CA LYS A 215 -8.57 -24.96 15.92
C LYS A 215 -8.78 -24.16 17.21
N ILE A 216 -9.35 -22.96 17.11
CA ILE A 216 -9.69 -22.08 18.22
C ILE A 216 -11.19 -21.86 18.22
N ILE A 217 -11.88 -22.20 19.32
CA ILE A 217 -13.35 -22.14 19.40
C ILE A 217 -13.76 -21.27 20.58
N ALA A 218 -14.29 -20.08 20.29
CA ALA A 218 -14.80 -19.15 21.30
C ALA A 218 -13.78 -18.81 22.44
N VAL A 219 -12.47 -18.88 22.16
CA VAL A 219 -11.41 -18.56 23.13
C VAL A 219 -10.57 -17.36 22.64
N PRO A 220 -10.37 -16.32 23.46
CA PRO A 220 -9.68 -15.12 23.03
C PRO A 220 -8.16 -15.15 23.21
N ASN A 221 -7.46 -14.16 22.67
CA ASN A 221 -6.10 -13.76 23.04
C ASN A 221 -5.01 -14.84 22.91
N ASN A 222 -5.17 -15.83 22.03
CA ASN A 222 -4.15 -16.84 21.80
C ASN A 222 -3.12 -16.35 20.78
N ILE A 223 -1.88 -16.84 20.90
CA ILE A 223 -0.78 -16.53 19.98
C ILE A 223 -0.37 -17.83 19.29
N ILE A 224 -0.55 -17.84 17.97
CA ILE A 224 -0.06 -18.89 17.07
C ILE A 224 1.17 -18.33 16.36
N GLY A 225 2.34 -18.76 16.80
CA GLY A 225 3.64 -18.36 16.30
C GLY A 225 4.24 -17.20 17.11
N GLY A 226 4.75 -16.18 16.42
CA GLY A 226 5.35 -14.99 17.00
C GLY A 226 6.35 -14.32 16.05
N THR A 227 6.92 -13.18 16.46
CA THR A 227 7.85 -12.39 15.63
C THR A 227 9.27 -12.93 15.58
N THR A 228 9.64 -13.83 16.49
CA THR A 228 10.98 -14.45 16.52
C THR A 228 11.01 -15.68 15.61
N THR A 229 12.15 -15.96 14.97
CA THR A 229 12.32 -17.16 14.12
C THR A 229 12.01 -18.47 14.87
N ALA A 230 12.38 -18.55 16.15
CA ALA A 230 12.13 -19.71 17.02
C ALA A 230 10.65 -19.97 17.31
N ALA A 231 9.78 -18.98 17.10
CA ALA A 231 8.35 -19.10 17.37
C ALA A 231 7.57 -19.64 16.17
N ARG A 232 8.15 -19.65 14.96
CA ARG A 232 7.51 -20.08 13.71
C ARG A 232 6.94 -21.50 13.83
N ASN A 233 5.64 -21.64 13.56
CA ASN A 233 5.08 -22.97 13.32
C ASN A 233 5.09 -23.28 11.82
N ILE A 234 5.19 -24.55 11.47
CA ILE A 234 4.92 -25.08 10.14
C ILE A 234 3.60 -25.84 10.19
N ILE A 235 2.58 -25.37 9.46
CA ILE A 235 1.19 -25.87 9.54
C ILE A 235 0.73 -26.27 8.14
N SER A 236 0.86 -27.55 7.82
CA SER A 236 0.78 -28.03 6.44
C SER A 236 0.11 -29.39 6.34
N ALA A 237 -0.43 -29.74 5.17
CA ALA A 237 -1.12 -30.99 4.87
C ALA A 237 -2.31 -31.38 5.78
N ASN A 238 -2.85 -30.48 6.62
CA ASN A 238 -4.01 -30.74 7.47
C ASN A 238 -5.33 -30.70 6.67
N GLY A 239 -6.45 -31.12 7.26
CA GLY A 239 -7.77 -31.12 6.64
C GLY A 239 -7.99 -32.24 5.62
N GLN A 240 -7.38 -33.42 5.81
CA GLN A 240 -7.44 -34.55 4.86
C GLN A 240 -8.80 -35.29 4.83
N GLY A 241 -9.79 -34.86 5.62
CA GLY A 241 -11.14 -35.47 5.64
C GLY A 241 -12.31 -34.50 5.85
N ASN A 242 -12.05 -33.19 5.97
CA ASN A 242 -13.05 -32.15 6.23
C ASN A 242 -12.68 -30.83 5.53
N VAL A 243 -13.56 -29.83 5.61
CA VAL A 243 -13.45 -28.55 4.89
C VAL A 243 -12.44 -27.57 5.49
N PHE A 244 -11.93 -27.79 6.71
CA PHE A 244 -11.05 -26.81 7.38
C PHE A 244 -9.61 -27.34 7.54
N GLY A 245 -8.65 -26.46 7.21
CA GLY A 245 -7.29 -26.80 6.78
C GLY A 245 -6.20 -26.42 7.79
N GLY A 246 -5.58 -25.25 7.63
CA GLY A 246 -4.45 -24.82 8.45
C GLY A 246 -4.87 -24.36 9.85
N VAL A 247 -5.18 -23.07 9.99
CA VAL A 247 -5.62 -22.46 11.26
C VAL A 247 -7.08 -22.04 11.17
N GLU A 248 -7.88 -22.44 12.14
CA GLU A 248 -9.32 -22.19 12.22
C GLU A 248 -9.64 -21.37 13.47
N ILE A 249 -10.30 -20.21 13.30
CA ILE A 249 -10.84 -19.37 14.37
C ILE A 249 -12.36 -19.31 14.23
N ASP A 250 -13.06 -19.92 15.17
CA ASP A 250 -14.49 -20.18 15.11
C ASP A 250 -15.24 -19.61 16.32
N ASN A 251 -16.46 -19.16 16.07
CA ASN A 251 -17.47 -18.69 17.01
C ASN A 251 -17.17 -17.35 17.71
N ALA A 252 -18.25 -16.69 18.11
CA ALA A 252 -18.22 -15.52 18.96
C ALA A 252 -17.42 -15.79 20.25
N GLY A 253 -16.55 -14.84 20.62
CA GLY A 253 -15.64 -14.96 21.76
C GLY A 253 -14.22 -15.36 21.39
N ALA A 254 -13.99 -15.90 20.18
CA ALA A 254 -12.65 -16.08 19.63
C ALA A 254 -12.13 -14.74 19.08
N SER A 255 -11.72 -13.85 19.98
CA SER A 255 -11.27 -12.49 19.66
C SER A 255 -9.85 -12.20 20.15
N GLY A 256 -9.17 -11.25 19.52
CA GLY A 256 -7.80 -10.87 19.91
C GLY A 256 -6.76 -11.97 19.69
N ASN A 257 -7.08 -13.01 18.91
CA ASN A 257 -6.11 -14.03 18.56
C ASN A 257 -5.12 -13.48 17.52
N LEU A 258 -3.85 -13.85 17.67
CA LEU A 258 -2.75 -13.42 16.81
C LEU A 258 -2.14 -14.65 16.13
N ILE A 259 -2.14 -14.65 14.79
CA ILE A 259 -1.45 -15.63 13.96
C ILE A 259 -0.27 -14.92 13.32
N ALA A 260 0.96 -15.15 13.78
CA ALA A 260 2.13 -14.40 13.33
C ALA A 260 3.35 -15.29 13.06
N GLY A 261 4.09 -14.98 11.99
CA GLY A 261 5.39 -15.59 11.68
C GLY A 261 5.35 -17.07 11.32
N ASN A 262 4.18 -17.61 10.96
CA ASN A 262 3.98 -19.03 10.62
C ASN A 262 4.19 -19.30 9.13
N TYR A 263 4.56 -20.54 8.80
CA TYR A 263 4.48 -21.08 7.45
C TYR A 263 3.28 -22.02 7.37
N ILE A 264 2.36 -21.73 6.45
CA ILE A 264 1.06 -22.39 6.34
C ILE A 264 0.86 -22.90 4.91
N GLY A 265 0.88 -24.22 4.76
CA GLY A 265 0.74 -24.90 3.46
C GLY A 265 2.04 -25.03 2.66
N VAL A 266 3.19 -24.80 3.30
CA VAL A 266 4.53 -25.04 2.72
C VAL A 266 5.37 -25.92 3.65
N ASP A 267 6.45 -26.49 3.13
CA ASP A 267 7.44 -27.21 3.93
C ASP A 267 8.27 -26.27 4.81
N ALA A 268 9.17 -26.84 5.63
CA ALA A 268 10.08 -26.10 6.49
C ALA A 268 11.01 -25.16 5.70
N THR A 269 11.36 -25.47 4.45
CA THR A 269 12.16 -24.55 3.63
C THR A 269 11.37 -23.31 3.21
N GLY A 270 10.03 -23.39 3.22
CA GLY A 270 9.14 -22.34 2.73
C GLY A 270 9.14 -22.23 1.21
N THR A 271 9.64 -23.25 0.50
CA THR A 271 9.79 -23.24 -0.97
C THR A 271 9.06 -24.39 -1.65
N VAL A 272 8.64 -25.42 -0.91
CA VAL A 272 7.88 -26.55 -1.45
C VAL A 272 6.44 -26.45 -0.99
N ALA A 273 5.51 -26.57 -1.94
CA ALA A 273 4.08 -26.60 -1.67
C ALA A 273 3.70 -27.88 -0.90
N LEU A 274 3.02 -27.70 0.23
CA LEU A 274 2.49 -28.77 1.07
C LEU A 274 1.13 -28.35 1.68
N GLY A 275 0.26 -27.87 0.81
CA GLY A 275 -1.00 -27.20 1.15
C GLY A 275 -1.92 -27.93 2.12
N ASN A 276 -2.70 -27.17 2.89
CA ASN A 276 -3.77 -27.73 3.71
C ASN A 276 -5.02 -28.03 2.85
N SER A 277 -5.56 -29.25 3.01
CA SER A 277 -6.68 -29.87 2.29
C SER A 277 -6.55 -29.91 0.76
N THR A 278 -6.98 -31.03 0.18
CA THR A 278 -6.90 -31.21 -1.28
C THR A 278 -8.09 -30.61 -2.04
N ALA A 279 -9.26 -30.42 -1.40
CA ALA A 279 -10.50 -30.01 -2.05
C ALA A 279 -10.86 -28.51 -1.84
N PHE A 280 -10.99 -28.04 -0.60
CA PHE A 280 -11.50 -26.69 -0.28
C PHE A 280 -10.83 -26.01 0.92
N GLY A 281 -9.80 -26.60 1.52
CA GLY A 281 -9.29 -26.11 2.80
C GLY A 281 -8.55 -24.79 2.73
N PHE A 282 -8.67 -24.03 3.79
CA PHE A 282 -8.10 -22.69 3.94
C PHE A 282 -6.71 -22.77 4.58
N GLY A 283 -5.84 -21.81 4.26
CA GLY A 283 -4.64 -21.57 5.07
C GLY A 283 -5.03 -21.07 6.46
N VAL A 284 -5.80 -19.98 6.49
CA VAL A 284 -6.43 -19.43 7.71
C VAL A 284 -7.91 -19.17 7.44
N ILE A 285 -8.80 -19.60 8.32
CA ILE A 285 -10.23 -19.25 8.29
C ILE A 285 -10.67 -18.59 9.61
N ILE A 286 -11.42 -17.50 9.50
CA ILE A 286 -12.03 -16.76 10.62
C ILE A 286 -13.53 -16.65 10.33
N PHE A 287 -14.39 -17.22 11.17
CA PHE A 287 -15.82 -17.30 10.87
C PHE A 287 -16.73 -17.36 12.10
N ASN A 288 -18.04 -17.27 11.86
CA ASN A 288 -19.08 -17.33 12.89
C ASN A 288 -18.91 -16.26 14.00
N ALA A 289 -18.75 -14.99 13.60
CA ALA A 289 -18.55 -13.85 14.50
C ALA A 289 -17.28 -13.92 15.37
N ALA A 290 -16.24 -14.62 14.91
CA ALA A 290 -14.88 -14.54 15.45
C ALA A 290 -14.23 -13.19 15.09
N ASN A 291 -14.63 -12.15 15.82
CA ASN A 291 -14.28 -10.77 15.51
C ASN A 291 -12.93 -10.36 16.10
N THR A 292 -12.30 -9.32 15.55
CA THR A 292 -11.12 -8.64 16.15
C THR A 292 -9.87 -9.52 16.32
N ASN A 293 -9.59 -10.38 15.33
CA ASN A 293 -8.35 -11.18 15.29
C ASN A 293 -7.33 -10.57 14.32
N THR A 294 -6.06 -10.95 14.48
CA THR A 294 -4.96 -10.48 13.64
C THR A 294 -4.24 -11.64 12.96
N VAL A 295 -4.12 -11.58 11.64
CA VAL A 295 -3.26 -12.45 10.83
C VAL A 295 -2.09 -11.62 10.34
N GLY A 296 -0.91 -11.91 10.88
CA GLY A 296 0.34 -11.22 10.59
C GLY A 296 0.64 -10.11 11.59
N GLY A 297 1.05 -8.94 11.09
CA GLY A 297 1.25 -7.72 11.89
C GLY A 297 2.42 -6.84 11.41
N LEU A 298 2.53 -5.64 11.99
CA LEU A 298 3.48 -4.60 11.58
C LEU A 298 4.96 -4.89 11.92
N ASN A 299 5.21 -5.74 12.91
CA ASN A 299 6.58 -6.02 13.36
C ASN A 299 7.28 -6.96 12.36
N ALA A 300 8.56 -6.72 12.10
CA ALA A 300 9.38 -7.64 11.32
C ALA A 300 9.29 -9.07 11.91
N GLY A 301 9.07 -10.05 11.03
CA GLY A 301 8.86 -11.45 11.41
C GLY A 301 7.41 -11.81 11.81
N ALA A 302 6.49 -10.84 11.91
CA ALA A 302 5.07 -11.14 12.16
C ALA A 302 4.33 -11.69 10.93
N GLY A 303 4.78 -11.35 9.72
CA GLY A 303 4.19 -11.82 8.48
C GLY A 303 4.19 -13.35 8.35
N ASN A 304 3.04 -13.93 7.99
CA ASN A 304 2.93 -15.35 7.69
C ASN A 304 3.22 -15.62 6.21
N VAL A 305 3.69 -16.84 5.91
CA VAL A 305 3.75 -17.38 4.53
C VAL A 305 2.57 -18.32 4.36
N ILE A 306 1.63 -18.00 3.47
CA ILE A 306 0.34 -18.71 3.33
C ILE A 306 0.13 -19.08 1.87
N SER A 307 0.45 -20.33 1.52
CA SER A 307 0.56 -20.77 0.13
C SER A 307 0.12 -22.22 -0.05
N ALA A 308 -0.21 -22.59 -1.30
CA ALA A 308 -0.65 -23.94 -1.70
C ALA A 308 -1.95 -24.45 -1.05
N ASN A 309 -2.66 -23.62 -0.29
CA ASN A 309 -3.96 -23.95 0.29
C ASN A 309 -5.06 -23.81 -0.78
N GLY A 310 -6.32 -24.05 -0.41
CA GLY A 310 -7.49 -23.67 -1.20
C GLY A 310 -7.55 -22.16 -1.40
N ASP A 311 -8.21 -21.45 -0.48
CA ASP A 311 -7.98 -20.01 -0.28
C ASP A 311 -6.83 -19.81 0.70
N GLY A 312 -6.07 -18.72 0.54
CA GLY A 312 -5.03 -18.36 1.51
C GLY A 312 -5.62 -18.01 2.87
N ILE A 313 -6.35 -16.90 2.94
CA ILE A 313 -7.05 -16.42 4.13
C ILE A 313 -8.53 -16.20 3.80
N SER A 314 -9.44 -16.71 4.63
CA SER A 314 -10.88 -16.51 4.49
C SER A 314 -11.49 -15.91 5.75
N VAL A 315 -12.27 -14.85 5.60
CA VAL A 315 -13.07 -14.21 6.66
C VAL A 315 -14.55 -14.31 6.30
N GLN A 316 -15.36 -15.01 7.09
CA GLN A 316 -16.76 -15.30 6.76
C GLN A 316 -17.70 -14.91 7.91
N ALA A 317 -18.55 -13.91 7.71
CA ALA A 317 -19.43 -13.39 8.76
C ALA A 317 -18.68 -13.07 10.07
N ALA A 318 -17.51 -12.43 9.95
CA ALA A 318 -16.66 -12.01 11.06
C ALA A 318 -16.12 -10.60 10.80
N ASP A 319 -16.12 -9.78 11.85
CA ASP A 319 -15.91 -8.34 11.77
C ASP A 319 -14.57 -7.91 12.34
N LYS A 320 -14.05 -6.79 11.82
CA LYS A 320 -12.93 -6.04 12.42
C LYS A 320 -11.65 -6.86 12.59
N ASN A 321 -11.44 -7.84 11.72
CA ASN A 321 -10.19 -8.58 11.66
C ASN A 321 -9.15 -7.79 10.87
N ILE A 322 -7.89 -7.97 11.25
CA ILE A 322 -6.74 -7.28 10.66
C ILE A 322 -5.84 -8.33 9.99
N ILE A 323 -5.53 -8.12 8.72
CA ILE A 323 -4.67 -8.98 7.91
C ILE A 323 -3.53 -8.09 7.40
N GLU A 324 -2.34 -8.20 7.96
CA GLU A 324 -1.22 -7.28 7.69
C GLU A 324 0.11 -8.01 7.53
N GLY A 325 0.95 -7.55 6.60
CA GLY A 325 2.34 -7.99 6.47
C GLY A 325 2.54 -9.44 6.00
N ASN A 326 1.51 -10.10 5.46
CA ASN A 326 1.58 -11.50 5.05
C ASN A 326 2.11 -11.67 3.61
N LEU A 327 2.74 -12.82 3.34
CA LEU A 327 3.03 -13.32 2.00
C LEU A 327 1.98 -14.39 1.65
N VAL A 328 1.10 -14.10 0.69
CA VAL A 328 -0.03 -14.97 0.31
C VAL A 328 0.13 -15.43 -1.13
N GLY A 329 0.34 -16.73 -1.32
CA GLY A 329 0.54 -17.36 -2.63
C GLY A 329 2.01 -17.38 -3.11
N LEU A 330 2.96 -16.91 -2.29
CA LEU A 330 4.39 -16.91 -2.61
C LEU A 330 5.19 -17.87 -1.72
N ASN A 331 6.43 -18.14 -2.13
CA ASN A 331 7.43 -18.75 -1.27
C ASN A 331 7.84 -17.82 -0.12
N ALA A 332 8.59 -18.33 0.85
CA ALA A 332 9.02 -17.57 2.02
C ALA A 332 9.95 -16.39 1.72
N ALA A 333 10.56 -16.34 0.52
CA ALA A 333 11.35 -15.20 0.06
C ALA A 333 10.52 -14.12 -0.65
N GLY A 334 9.23 -14.36 -0.89
CA GLY A 334 8.33 -13.40 -1.55
C GLY A 334 8.69 -13.12 -3.01
N ASN A 335 9.32 -14.07 -3.70
CA ASN A 335 9.85 -13.88 -5.06
C ASN A 335 9.49 -14.99 -6.06
N ASN A 336 8.84 -16.07 -5.63
CA ASN A 336 8.30 -17.10 -6.53
C ASN A 336 6.90 -17.48 -6.10
N ALA A 337 6.01 -17.67 -7.09
CA ALA A 337 4.66 -18.13 -6.87
C ALA A 337 4.63 -19.62 -6.52
N LEU A 338 3.96 -19.95 -5.41
CA LEU A 338 3.50 -21.31 -5.10
C LEU A 338 1.99 -21.41 -5.37
N GLY A 339 1.28 -20.32 -5.12
CA GLY A 339 -0.14 -20.08 -5.37
C GLY A 339 -1.06 -20.81 -4.41
N ASN A 340 -2.11 -20.15 -3.95
CA ASN A 340 -3.29 -20.85 -3.44
C ASN A 340 -4.18 -21.28 -4.62
N LYS A 341 -4.95 -22.37 -4.48
CA LYS A 341 -5.76 -22.98 -5.54
C LYS A 341 -6.93 -22.12 -6.00
N PHE A 342 -7.36 -21.20 -5.15
CA PHE A 342 -8.44 -20.27 -5.40
C PHE A 342 -7.93 -18.84 -5.17
N ASN A 343 -8.53 -18.08 -4.25
CA ASN A 343 -8.18 -16.70 -3.98
C ASN A 343 -7.02 -16.59 -2.99
N GLY A 344 -6.32 -15.45 -3.02
CA GLY A 344 -5.38 -15.10 -1.97
C GLY A 344 -6.10 -14.84 -0.64
N VAL A 345 -6.97 -13.82 -0.64
CA VAL A 345 -7.79 -13.44 0.52
C VAL A 345 -9.25 -13.30 0.13
N THR A 346 -10.16 -13.92 0.89
CA THR A 346 -11.60 -13.86 0.68
C THR A 346 -12.30 -13.26 1.91
N ILE A 347 -13.16 -12.26 1.73
CA ILE A 347 -14.04 -11.71 2.77
C ILE A 347 -15.49 -11.86 2.32
N THR A 348 -16.29 -12.63 3.05
CA THR A 348 -17.68 -12.95 2.66
C THR A 348 -18.69 -12.99 3.80
N GLY A 349 -19.97 -13.11 3.42
CA GLY A 349 -21.10 -13.09 4.34
C GLY A 349 -21.31 -11.69 4.90
N THR A 350 -21.84 -11.59 6.12
CA THR A 350 -22.13 -10.30 6.77
C THR A 350 -20.89 -9.63 7.37
N ALA A 351 -19.69 -9.90 6.84
CA ALA A 351 -18.42 -9.45 7.42
C ALA A 351 -18.19 -7.96 7.18
N THR A 352 -17.83 -7.21 8.23
CA THR A 352 -17.65 -5.76 8.18
C THR A 352 -16.45 -5.22 8.95
N GLY A 353 -15.92 -4.08 8.50
CA GLY A 353 -14.81 -3.37 9.15
C GLY A 353 -13.48 -4.12 9.11
N ASN A 354 -13.31 -5.09 8.22
CA ASN A 354 -12.07 -5.86 8.09
C ASN A 354 -11.00 -5.03 7.37
N ILE A 355 -9.74 -5.16 7.79
CA ILE A 355 -8.61 -4.39 7.28
C ILE A 355 -7.58 -5.35 6.68
N LEU A 356 -7.29 -5.17 5.40
CA LEU A 356 -6.25 -5.86 4.64
C LEU A 356 -5.15 -4.86 4.32
N GLY A 357 -4.07 -4.94 5.08
CA GLY A 357 -2.94 -4.03 5.00
C GLY A 357 -3.14 -2.75 5.80
N GLY A 358 -2.60 -1.63 5.31
CA GLY A 358 -2.68 -0.35 5.99
C GLY A 358 -1.67 0.65 5.44
N SER A 359 -1.80 1.91 5.84
CA SER A 359 -0.88 2.99 5.42
C SER A 359 0.47 2.99 6.15
N ASN A 360 0.60 2.23 7.24
CA ASN A 360 1.86 2.11 7.96
C ASN A 360 2.85 1.24 7.18
N ALA A 361 4.14 1.60 7.21
CA ALA A 361 5.18 0.75 6.65
C ALA A 361 5.16 -0.65 7.28
N GLY A 362 5.19 -1.70 6.45
CA GLY A 362 5.09 -3.09 6.89
C GLY A 362 3.66 -3.63 7.07
N ALA A 363 2.62 -2.79 6.95
CA ALA A 363 1.23 -3.26 7.00
C ALA A 363 0.82 -4.00 5.73
N GLY A 364 1.33 -3.57 4.56
CA GLY A 364 1.00 -4.15 3.26
C GLY A 364 1.24 -5.65 3.18
N ASN A 365 0.24 -6.41 2.73
CA ASN A 365 0.41 -7.81 2.35
C ASN A 365 0.94 -7.89 0.91
N VAL A 366 1.61 -9.00 0.60
CA VAL A 366 1.96 -9.38 -0.77
C VAL A 366 1.05 -10.54 -1.18
N ILE A 367 0.15 -10.31 -2.14
CA ILE A 367 -0.93 -11.22 -2.51
C ILE A 367 -0.82 -11.54 -4.01
N SER A 368 -0.15 -12.65 -4.31
CA SER A 368 0.37 -12.90 -5.65
C SER A 368 0.44 -14.40 -5.98
N GLY A 369 0.38 -14.75 -7.26
CA GLY A 369 0.49 -16.14 -7.71
C GLY A 369 -0.72 -17.04 -7.42
N ASN A 370 -1.81 -16.50 -6.85
CA ASN A 370 -3.04 -17.25 -6.57
C ASN A 370 -3.76 -17.59 -7.88
N LYS A 371 -4.48 -18.72 -7.93
CA LYS A 371 -5.06 -19.21 -9.21
C LYS A 371 -6.31 -18.46 -9.66
N VAL A 372 -6.98 -17.75 -8.76
CA VAL A 372 -8.15 -16.91 -9.07
C VAL A 372 -7.81 -15.46 -8.70
N ASP A 373 -8.56 -14.81 -7.81
CA ASP A 373 -8.36 -13.41 -7.49
C ASP A 373 -7.27 -13.23 -6.43
N GLY A 374 -6.63 -12.05 -6.41
CA GLY A 374 -5.79 -11.67 -5.29
C GLY A 374 -6.64 -11.52 -4.02
N VAL A 375 -7.59 -10.58 -4.08
CA VAL A 375 -8.54 -10.29 -3.01
C VAL A 375 -9.96 -10.38 -3.56
N ALA A 376 -10.83 -11.17 -2.91
CA ALA A 376 -12.25 -11.26 -3.22
C ALA A 376 -13.09 -10.74 -2.05
N LEU A 377 -13.88 -9.70 -2.29
CA LEU A 377 -14.84 -9.11 -1.36
C LEU A 377 -16.25 -9.40 -1.88
N GLY A 378 -17.07 -10.15 -1.14
CA GLY A 378 -18.40 -10.51 -1.64
C GLY A 378 -19.35 -11.04 -0.59
N GLY A 379 -20.43 -11.69 -1.03
CA GLY A 379 -21.45 -12.28 -0.17
C GLY A 379 -22.47 -11.28 0.36
N CYS A 380 -23.68 -11.77 0.65
CA CYS A 380 -24.82 -10.92 0.99
C CYS A 380 -24.67 -10.19 2.31
N PHE A 381 -25.07 -8.92 2.31
CA PHE A 381 -25.10 -8.02 3.45
C PHE A 381 -23.71 -7.83 4.10
N GLY A 382 -22.64 -8.11 3.35
CA GLY A 382 -21.27 -7.75 3.71
C GLY A 382 -21.00 -6.29 3.38
N GLY A 383 -20.06 -5.65 4.08
CA GLY A 383 -19.75 -4.25 3.79
C GLY A 383 -18.49 -3.72 4.46
N SER A 384 -18.05 -2.52 4.09
CA SER A 384 -16.90 -1.80 4.65
C SER A 384 -15.65 -2.67 4.88
N SER A 385 -14.92 -2.97 3.81
CA SER A 385 -13.56 -3.53 3.92
C SER A 385 -12.53 -2.47 3.53
N ILE A 386 -11.40 -2.43 4.21
CA ILE A 386 -10.28 -1.55 3.86
C ILE A 386 -9.18 -2.42 3.27
N VAL A 387 -8.74 -2.11 2.05
CA VAL A 387 -7.62 -2.77 1.38
C VAL A 387 -6.58 -1.70 1.07
N GLN A 388 -5.48 -1.64 1.83
CA GLN A 388 -4.51 -0.54 1.77
C GLN A 388 -3.06 -1.01 1.76
N GLY A 389 -2.22 -0.31 0.98
CA GLY A 389 -0.76 -0.50 0.99
C GLY A 389 -0.29 -1.89 0.55
N ASN A 390 -1.15 -2.71 -0.07
CA ASN A 390 -0.81 -4.08 -0.47
C ASN A 390 -0.10 -4.11 -1.83
N PHE A 391 0.69 -5.15 -2.05
CA PHE A 391 1.28 -5.53 -3.33
C PHE A 391 0.50 -6.72 -3.90
N ILE A 392 -0.20 -6.52 -5.00
CA ILE A 392 -1.15 -7.51 -5.56
C ILE A 392 -0.75 -7.84 -7.00
N GLY A 393 -0.36 -9.09 -7.23
CA GLY A 393 0.13 -9.58 -8.53
C GLY A 393 1.62 -9.29 -8.81
N THR A 394 2.36 -8.84 -7.80
CA THR A 394 3.80 -8.51 -7.86
C THR A 394 4.63 -9.30 -6.84
N ASP A 395 5.95 -9.19 -6.90
CA ASP A 395 6.83 -9.61 -5.80
C ASP A 395 6.73 -8.68 -4.58
N SER A 396 7.43 -9.04 -3.51
CA SER A 396 7.45 -8.26 -2.27
C SER A 396 8.05 -6.85 -2.37
N LEU A 397 8.65 -6.50 -3.53
CA LEU A 397 9.16 -5.16 -3.82
C LEU A 397 8.21 -4.36 -4.72
N GLY A 398 7.14 -4.97 -5.24
CA GLY A 398 6.23 -4.35 -6.20
C GLY A 398 6.81 -4.20 -7.61
N LEU A 399 7.89 -4.93 -7.94
CA LEU A 399 8.66 -4.74 -9.16
C LEU A 399 8.49 -5.88 -10.17
N ALA A 400 8.59 -7.13 -9.71
CA ALA A 400 8.49 -8.29 -10.59
C ALA A 400 7.05 -8.79 -10.72
N SER A 401 6.69 -9.29 -11.90
CA SER A 401 5.36 -9.87 -12.17
C SER A 401 5.22 -11.27 -11.55
N LEU A 402 4.24 -11.43 -10.65
CA LEU A 402 3.83 -12.70 -10.05
C LEU A 402 2.29 -12.75 -10.04
N PRO A 403 1.68 -12.88 -11.22
CA PRO A 403 0.27 -12.56 -11.44
C PRO A 403 -0.66 -13.45 -10.61
N ASN A 404 -1.75 -12.88 -10.09
CA ASN A 404 -2.92 -13.69 -9.75
C ASN A 404 -3.63 -14.09 -11.06
N GLY A 405 -4.31 -15.24 -11.05
CA GLY A 405 -4.89 -15.84 -12.26
C GLY A 405 -6.08 -15.06 -12.84
N ALA A 406 -6.78 -14.28 -12.01
CA ALA A 406 -7.92 -13.45 -12.40
C ALA A 406 -7.72 -11.98 -11.95
N THR A 407 -8.64 -11.40 -11.20
CA THR A 407 -8.64 -9.97 -10.84
C THR A 407 -7.66 -9.72 -9.67
N GLY A 408 -7.05 -8.54 -9.62
CA GLY A 408 -6.30 -8.13 -8.44
C GLY A 408 -7.20 -8.02 -7.20
N VAL A 409 -8.19 -7.14 -7.28
CA VAL A 409 -9.24 -6.97 -6.26
C VAL A 409 -10.62 -7.08 -6.91
N HIS A 410 -11.40 -8.07 -6.50
CA HIS A 410 -12.75 -8.30 -6.98
C HIS A 410 -13.78 -7.95 -5.88
N ILE A 411 -14.71 -7.05 -6.20
CA ILE A 411 -15.83 -6.66 -5.34
C ILE A 411 -17.11 -7.15 -6.01
N ALA A 412 -17.88 -7.99 -5.32
CA ALA A 412 -19.03 -8.68 -5.90
C ALA A 412 -20.27 -8.62 -5.01
N SER A 413 -21.39 -9.00 -5.62
CA SER A 413 -22.72 -9.05 -5.01
C SER A 413 -23.15 -7.70 -4.45
N ASP A 414 -23.37 -7.57 -3.14
CA ASP A 414 -23.75 -6.33 -2.48
C ASP A 414 -22.65 -5.78 -1.56
N HIS A 415 -21.40 -6.22 -1.71
CA HIS A 415 -20.31 -5.67 -0.91
C HIS A 415 -20.12 -4.19 -1.25
N HIS A 416 -20.46 -3.33 -0.28
CA HIS A 416 -20.48 -1.88 -0.43
C HIS A 416 -19.56 -1.20 0.60
N ASP A 417 -19.31 0.10 0.40
CA ASP A 417 -18.50 0.93 1.29
C ASP A 417 -17.04 0.46 1.45
N ALA A 418 -16.51 -0.31 0.49
CA ALA A 418 -15.12 -0.72 0.51
C ALA A 418 -14.19 0.47 0.19
N MET A 419 -13.02 0.47 0.80
CA MET A 419 -11.95 1.44 0.55
C MET A 419 -10.75 0.69 -0.01
N ILE A 420 -10.56 0.75 -1.33
CA ILE A 420 -9.39 0.20 -2.01
C ILE A 420 -8.40 1.34 -2.20
N GLY A 421 -7.33 1.32 -1.42
CA GLY A 421 -6.35 2.39 -1.35
C GLY A 421 -6.77 3.47 -0.36
N GLY A 422 -6.47 4.72 -0.66
CA GLY A 422 -6.84 5.86 0.19
C GLY A 422 -5.98 7.09 -0.06
N THR A 423 -6.33 8.19 0.61
CA THR A 423 -5.67 9.50 0.42
C THR A 423 -4.47 9.73 1.34
N SER A 424 -4.30 8.89 2.37
CA SER A 424 -3.12 8.93 3.24
C SER A 424 -1.89 8.39 2.51
N ALA A 425 -0.71 8.95 2.80
CA ALA A 425 0.55 8.41 2.30
C ALA A 425 0.69 6.93 2.70
N GLY A 426 1.09 6.08 1.75
CA GLY A 426 1.20 4.62 1.95
C GLY A 426 -0.12 3.84 1.88
N ALA A 427 -1.28 4.50 1.75
CA ALA A 427 -2.57 3.80 1.64
C ALA A 427 -2.79 3.16 0.27
N GLY A 428 -2.24 3.72 -0.81
CA GLY A 428 -2.39 3.20 -2.17
C GLY A 428 -1.82 1.79 -2.32
N ASN A 429 -2.59 0.88 -2.89
CA ASN A 429 -2.09 -0.45 -3.26
C ASN A 429 -1.31 -0.39 -4.57
N VAL A 430 -0.37 -1.33 -4.75
CA VAL A 430 0.20 -1.66 -6.06
C VAL A 430 -0.55 -2.87 -6.59
N ILE A 431 -1.36 -2.68 -7.65
CA ILE A 431 -2.22 -3.71 -8.24
C ILE A 431 -1.81 -3.90 -9.69
N ALA A 432 -0.98 -4.90 -9.94
CA ALA A 432 -0.35 -5.04 -11.24
C ALA A 432 -0.25 -6.48 -11.72
N PHE A 433 -0.21 -6.61 -13.04
CA PHE A 433 0.02 -7.87 -13.75
C PHE A 433 -1.03 -8.96 -13.55
N ASN A 434 -2.18 -8.67 -12.95
CA ASN A 434 -3.20 -9.69 -12.73
C ASN A 434 -3.79 -10.19 -14.06
N GLY A 435 -4.24 -11.45 -14.08
CA GLY A 435 -4.73 -12.15 -15.28
C GLY A 435 -6.04 -11.60 -15.86
N ALA A 436 -6.72 -10.71 -15.15
CA ALA A 436 -7.90 -9.96 -15.59
C ALA A 436 -7.75 -8.46 -15.25
N SER A 437 -8.80 -7.82 -14.72
CA SER A 437 -8.78 -6.40 -14.35
C SER A 437 -7.95 -6.17 -13.06
N GLY A 438 -7.46 -4.94 -12.87
CA GLY A 438 -6.79 -4.58 -11.61
C GLY A 438 -7.79 -4.62 -10.45
N VAL A 439 -8.83 -3.80 -10.55
CA VAL A 439 -10.00 -3.81 -9.67
C VAL A 439 -11.25 -4.07 -10.52
N SER A 440 -12.11 -4.99 -10.09
CA SER A 440 -13.42 -5.21 -10.71
C SER A 440 -14.51 -5.06 -9.67
N VAL A 441 -15.53 -4.26 -9.97
CA VAL A 441 -16.72 -4.10 -9.14
C VAL A 441 -17.91 -4.61 -9.94
N ILE A 442 -18.56 -5.66 -9.47
CA ILE A 442 -19.68 -6.29 -10.17
C ILE A 442 -20.87 -6.34 -9.23
N THR A 443 -22.00 -5.85 -9.71
CA THR A 443 -23.30 -6.09 -9.08
C THR A 443 -23.90 -7.34 -9.70
N ASP A 444 -24.09 -8.38 -8.89
CA ASP A 444 -24.99 -9.47 -9.22
C ASP A 444 -26.31 -9.27 -8.44
N ASN A 445 -27.46 -9.59 -9.04
CA ASN A 445 -28.74 -9.48 -8.35
C ASN A 445 -28.95 -10.60 -7.30
N PHE A 446 -27.89 -11.27 -6.85
CA PHE A 446 -28.00 -12.42 -5.95
C PHE A 446 -28.52 -12.00 -4.57
N CYS A 447 -28.07 -10.87 -4.06
CA CYS A 447 -28.42 -10.37 -2.73
C CYS A 447 -29.52 -9.30 -2.74
N GLY A 448 -29.99 -8.90 -3.93
CA GLY A 448 -31.03 -7.86 -4.09
C GLY A 448 -30.57 -6.42 -3.81
N SER A 449 -29.26 -6.21 -3.61
CA SER A 449 -28.60 -4.91 -3.42
C SER A 449 -27.36 -4.83 -4.34
N GLN A 450 -26.79 -3.63 -4.49
CA GLN A 450 -25.74 -3.32 -5.45
C GLN A 450 -24.38 -3.08 -4.77
N ALA A 451 -23.27 -3.41 -5.44
CA ALA A 451 -21.92 -3.09 -4.98
C ALA A 451 -21.60 -1.61 -5.24
N ILE A 452 -22.06 -0.74 -4.34
CA ILE A 452 -21.93 0.73 -4.43
C ILE A 452 -21.04 1.30 -3.32
N ASN A 453 -20.75 2.60 -3.41
CA ASN A 453 -19.98 3.37 -2.43
C ASN A 453 -18.54 2.86 -2.24
N ASN A 454 -17.97 2.19 -3.24
CA ASN A 454 -16.64 1.63 -3.16
C ASN A 454 -15.60 2.65 -3.64
N ALA A 455 -14.85 3.23 -2.69
CA ALA A 455 -13.77 4.16 -2.97
C ALA A 455 -12.56 3.42 -3.56
N ILE A 456 -12.06 3.86 -4.71
CA ILE A 456 -10.84 3.32 -5.33
C ILE A 456 -9.85 4.46 -5.52
N LEU A 457 -9.04 4.75 -4.50
CA LEU A 457 -8.29 6.01 -4.39
C LEU A 457 -6.77 5.78 -4.28
N GLY A 458 -5.99 6.55 -5.03
CA GLY A 458 -4.54 6.63 -4.88
C GLY A 458 -3.77 5.32 -5.15
N ASN A 459 -4.40 4.34 -5.79
CA ASN A 459 -3.74 3.07 -6.13
C ASN A 459 -2.82 3.23 -7.34
N SER A 460 -1.73 2.46 -7.37
CA SER A 460 -0.91 2.23 -8.56
C SER A 460 -1.45 0.99 -9.27
N ILE A 461 -2.20 1.17 -10.35
CA ILE A 461 -2.85 0.09 -11.10
C ILE A 461 -2.27 0.05 -12.51
N PHE A 462 -1.59 -1.03 -12.89
CA PHE A 462 -0.93 -1.11 -14.20
C PHE A 462 -0.61 -2.53 -14.66
N GLY A 463 -0.48 -2.72 -15.97
CA GLY A 463 -0.01 -3.98 -16.55
C GLY A 463 -0.93 -5.18 -16.31
N ASN A 464 -2.16 -4.96 -15.82
CA ASN A 464 -3.19 -6.00 -15.73
C ASN A 464 -3.66 -6.38 -17.14
N ALA A 465 -4.14 -7.61 -17.34
CA ALA A 465 -4.47 -8.12 -18.66
C ALA A 465 -5.76 -7.52 -19.27
N SER A 466 -6.60 -6.89 -18.44
CA SER A 466 -7.80 -6.14 -18.82
C SER A 466 -7.72 -4.70 -18.29
N LEU A 467 -8.86 -4.06 -18.05
CA LEU A 467 -8.96 -2.70 -17.51
C LEU A 467 -8.28 -2.55 -16.13
N GLY A 468 -7.82 -1.33 -15.83
CA GLY A 468 -7.32 -1.01 -14.49
C GLY A 468 -8.44 -1.09 -13.45
N ILE A 469 -9.58 -0.46 -13.73
CA ILE A 469 -10.82 -0.53 -12.96
C ILE A 469 -11.93 -0.88 -13.95
N ASP A 470 -12.76 -1.86 -13.60
CA ASP A 470 -13.88 -2.35 -14.42
C ASP A 470 -15.16 -2.31 -13.58
N LEU A 471 -16.14 -1.50 -14.00
CA LEU A 471 -17.45 -1.41 -13.36
C LEU A 471 -18.45 -2.23 -14.16
N GLY A 472 -18.80 -3.40 -13.64
CA GLY A 472 -19.68 -4.36 -14.32
C GLY A 472 -18.92 -5.41 -15.11
N THR A 473 -19.48 -5.83 -16.25
CA THR A 473 -18.93 -6.91 -17.12
C THR A 473 -18.95 -6.55 -18.60
N ASN A 474 -19.05 -5.26 -18.89
CA ASN A 474 -19.28 -4.67 -20.21
C ASN A 474 -17.98 -4.12 -20.84
N GLY A 475 -16.84 -4.26 -20.16
CA GLY A 475 -15.67 -3.47 -20.45
C GLY A 475 -15.95 -2.01 -20.10
N VAL A 476 -15.40 -1.09 -20.89
CA VAL A 476 -15.48 0.35 -20.56
C VAL A 476 -16.94 0.81 -20.48
N THR A 477 -17.32 1.34 -19.33
CA THR A 477 -18.65 1.83 -19.04
C THR A 477 -18.89 3.16 -19.78
N PRO A 478 -19.96 3.29 -20.60
CA PRO A 478 -20.20 4.53 -21.35
C PRO A 478 -20.61 5.69 -20.44
N ASP A 479 -20.06 6.89 -20.69
CA ASP A 479 -20.56 8.11 -20.06
C ASP A 479 -21.98 8.45 -20.56
N ASP A 480 -22.88 8.78 -19.65
CA ASP A 480 -24.26 9.24 -19.93
C ASP A 480 -24.49 10.71 -19.50
N ALA A 481 -25.68 11.25 -19.78
CA ALA A 481 -26.00 12.63 -19.40
C ALA A 481 -26.54 12.71 -17.98
N GLY A 482 -25.74 13.24 -17.06
CA GLY A 482 -26.13 13.53 -15.68
C GLY A 482 -25.96 12.36 -14.72
N ASP A 483 -25.37 11.23 -15.16
CA ASP A 483 -25.04 10.05 -14.33
C ASP A 483 -26.28 9.50 -13.62
N ALA A 484 -27.27 9.13 -14.44
CA ALA A 484 -28.55 8.63 -13.95
C ALA A 484 -28.55 7.10 -13.74
N ASP A 485 -27.42 6.46 -14.04
CA ASP A 485 -27.27 5.03 -14.02
C ASP A 485 -27.29 4.44 -12.60
N THR A 486 -27.54 3.13 -12.56
CA THR A 486 -27.48 2.32 -11.34
C THR A 486 -26.65 1.09 -11.63
N GLY A 487 -25.87 0.63 -10.67
CA GLY A 487 -25.06 -0.58 -10.81
C GLY A 487 -23.85 -0.53 -9.89
N ALA A 488 -22.80 -1.24 -10.29
CA ALA A 488 -21.50 -1.20 -9.62
C ALA A 488 -21.02 0.26 -9.53
N ASN A 489 -20.83 0.78 -8.31
CA ASN A 489 -20.53 2.20 -8.07
C ASN A 489 -21.43 3.18 -8.85
N ASN A 490 -22.72 2.85 -9.00
CA ASN A 490 -23.68 3.61 -9.82
C ASN A 490 -23.21 3.87 -11.27
N LEU A 491 -22.24 3.10 -11.77
CA LEU A 491 -21.64 3.28 -13.10
C LEU A 491 -21.05 4.68 -13.31
N GLN A 492 -20.57 5.32 -12.23
CA GLN A 492 -20.05 6.68 -12.20
C GLN A 492 -19.24 7.06 -13.46
N ASN A 493 -19.69 8.12 -14.15
CA ASN A 493 -19.01 8.66 -15.33
C ASN A 493 -17.57 9.08 -15.00
N PHE A 494 -16.65 8.82 -15.94
CA PHE A 494 -15.25 9.23 -15.81
C PHE A 494 -14.98 10.58 -16.49
N PRO A 495 -13.88 11.28 -16.14
CA PRO A 495 -13.55 12.54 -16.80
C PRO A 495 -13.12 12.37 -18.26
N LEU A 496 -13.53 13.29 -19.14
CA LEU A 496 -13.05 13.39 -20.51
C LEU A 496 -11.91 14.43 -20.63
N LEU A 497 -10.70 13.96 -20.91
CA LEU A 497 -9.52 14.82 -21.06
C LEU A 497 -9.41 15.37 -22.48
N THR A 498 -9.03 16.66 -22.60
CA THR A 498 -8.82 17.33 -23.90
C THR A 498 -7.35 17.63 -24.15
N THR A 499 -6.59 17.99 -23.11
CA THR A 499 -5.15 18.28 -23.23
C THR A 499 -4.39 17.83 -21.98
N ALA A 500 -3.15 17.39 -22.19
CA ALA A 500 -2.13 17.22 -21.16
C ALA A 500 -0.81 17.77 -21.71
N THR A 501 -0.32 18.84 -21.10
CA THR A 501 0.90 19.53 -21.54
C THR A 501 1.85 19.67 -20.36
N SER A 502 3.06 19.14 -20.52
CA SER A 502 4.11 19.21 -19.52
C SER A 502 5.14 20.29 -19.85
N ALA A 503 5.56 20.98 -18.82
CA ALA A 503 6.54 22.05 -18.75
C ALA A 503 7.54 21.72 -17.63
N ALA A 504 8.68 22.42 -17.56
CA ALA A 504 9.65 22.19 -16.50
C ALA A 504 8.99 22.34 -15.10
N GLY A 505 8.85 21.23 -14.39
CA GLY A 505 8.29 21.17 -13.04
C GLY A 505 6.75 21.26 -12.93
N SER A 506 6.00 21.22 -14.04
CA SER A 506 4.53 21.25 -14.00
C SER A 506 3.89 20.51 -15.17
N THR A 507 2.72 19.91 -14.94
CA THR A 507 1.86 19.35 -15.98
C THR A 507 0.47 19.94 -15.89
N SER A 508 0.06 20.64 -16.95
CA SER A 508 -1.27 21.24 -17.09
C SER A 508 -2.20 20.29 -17.82
N ILE A 509 -3.38 20.04 -17.24
CA ILE A 509 -4.37 19.09 -17.73
C ILE A 509 -5.71 19.81 -17.83
N ALA A 510 -6.34 19.73 -19.01
CA ALA A 510 -7.68 20.26 -19.22
C ALA A 510 -8.65 19.17 -19.68
N GLY A 511 -9.92 19.32 -19.32
CA GLY A 511 -10.97 18.37 -19.64
C GLY A 511 -12.33 18.80 -19.11
N SER A 512 -13.26 17.86 -19.09
CA SER A 512 -14.59 18.05 -18.52
C SER A 512 -15.06 16.80 -17.80
N LEU A 513 -16.00 16.97 -16.88
CA LEU A 513 -16.78 15.89 -16.28
C LEU A 513 -18.27 16.20 -16.53
N ASN A 514 -19.03 15.21 -16.96
CA ASN A 514 -20.49 15.25 -16.89
C ASN A 514 -20.95 14.17 -15.91
N SER A 515 -21.54 14.58 -14.79
CA SER A 515 -22.07 13.64 -13.79
C SER A 515 -23.20 14.29 -12.96
N ALA A 516 -23.55 13.72 -11.81
CA ALA A 516 -24.65 14.16 -10.97
C ALA A 516 -24.58 15.68 -10.72
N THR A 517 -25.70 16.38 -10.91
CA THR A 517 -25.73 17.86 -10.88
C THR A 517 -25.36 18.43 -9.51
N ASN A 518 -24.78 19.64 -9.48
CA ASN A 518 -24.43 20.38 -8.25
C ASN A 518 -23.63 19.56 -7.22
N THR A 519 -22.80 18.63 -7.68
CA THR A 519 -22.09 17.65 -6.85
C THR A 519 -20.58 17.86 -6.98
N SER A 520 -19.88 17.75 -5.85
CA SER A 520 -18.42 17.85 -5.81
C SER A 520 -17.80 16.48 -5.99
N PHE A 521 -16.96 16.33 -7.01
CA PHE A 521 -16.22 15.11 -7.31
C PHE A 521 -14.74 15.30 -7.03
N ARG A 522 -14.09 14.27 -6.48
CA ARG A 522 -12.63 14.16 -6.43
C ARG A 522 -12.16 13.55 -7.75
N VAL A 523 -11.38 14.31 -8.52
CA VAL A 523 -10.73 13.82 -9.75
C VAL A 523 -9.27 13.52 -9.45
N GLU A 524 -8.85 12.27 -9.62
CA GLU A 524 -7.46 11.84 -9.43
C GLU A 524 -6.75 11.69 -10.78
N PHE A 525 -5.47 12.09 -10.85
CA PHE A 525 -4.68 12.10 -12.07
C PHE A 525 -3.52 11.13 -11.98
N PHE A 526 -3.32 10.34 -13.03
CA PHE A 526 -2.30 9.31 -13.09
C PHE A 526 -1.50 9.40 -14.38
N SER A 527 -0.20 9.09 -14.30
CA SER A 527 0.69 8.91 -15.45
C SER A 527 1.01 7.44 -15.65
N SER A 528 1.00 7.02 -16.91
CA SER A 528 1.42 5.69 -17.34
C SER A 528 2.35 5.79 -18.55
N ALA A 529 3.34 4.88 -18.64
CA ALA A 529 4.33 4.89 -19.73
C ALA A 529 3.70 4.61 -21.11
N SER A 530 2.55 3.94 -21.15
CA SER A 530 1.78 3.69 -22.36
C SER A 530 0.29 3.62 -22.04
N CYS A 531 -0.55 3.85 -23.04
CA CYS A 531 -1.97 3.58 -22.92
C CYS A 531 -2.24 2.08 -22.86
N ASP A 532 -3.30 1.70 -22.16
CA ASP A 532 -3.85 0.34 -22.17
C ASP A 532 -4.41 0.00 -23.56
N ALA A 533 -4.47 -1.29 -23.89
CA ALA A 533 -4.97 -1.75 -25.19
C ALA A 533 -6.46 -1.40 -25.43
N SER A 534 -7.24 -1.20 -24.37
CA SER A 534 -8.63 -0.73 -24.45
C SER A 534 -8.78 0.73 -24.88
N GLY A 535 -7.71 1.52 -24.86
CA GLY A 535 -7.74 2.98 -25.07
C GLY A 535 -8.13 3.78 -23.82
N ASN A 536 -8.68 3.12 -22.80
CA ASN A 536 -8.93 3.68 -21.47
C ASN A 536 -7.84 3.12 -20.56
N GLY A 537 -6.87 3.98 -20.24
CA GLY A 537 -5.60 3.53 -19.69
C GLY A 537 -5.72 2.96 -18.28
N GLN A 538 -4.62 2.47 -17.74
CA GLN A 538 -4.49 2.20 -16.30
C GLN A 538 -3.78 3.38 -15.62
N GLY A 539 -3.80 3.45 -14.29
CA GLY A 539 -3.16 4.52 -13.51
C GLY A 539 -1.92 4.05 -12.76
N GLN A 540 -0.75 4.07 -13.39
CA GLN A 540 0.48 3.58 -12.76
C GLN A 540 1.03 4.52 -11.68
N THR A 541 1.20 5.80 -12.00
CA THR A 541 1.83 6.78 -11.11
C THR A 541 0.83 7.84 -10.70
N PHE A 542 0.44 7.88 -9.44
CA PHE A 542 -0.43 8.94 -8.92
C PHE A 542 0.29 10.30 -8.92
N LEU A 543 -0.32 11.30 -9.55
CA LEU A 543 0.25 12.65 -9.70
C LEU A 543 -0.39 13.67 -8.76
N GLY A 544 -1.62 13.42 -8.32
CA GLY A 544 -2.39 14.33 -7.49
C GLY A 544 -3.89 14.27 -7.78
N PHE A 545 -4.62 15.24 -7.24
CA PHE A 545 -6.06 15.33 -7.40
C PHE A 545 -6.55 16.79 -7.48
N SER A 546 -7.77 16.97 -7.98
CA SER A 546 -8.52 18.22 -7.91
C SER A 546 -9.97 17.93 -7.55
N ASN A 547 -10.59 18.79 -6.75
CA ASN A 547 -12.04 18.72 -6.56
C ASN A 547 -12.73 19.62 -7.58
N VAL A 548 -13.73 19.09 -8.28
CA VAL A 548 -14.54 19.83 -9.27
C VAL A 548 -16.01 19.74 -8.89
N THR A 549 -16.77 20.82 -9.10
CA THR A 549 -18.21 20.84 -8.82
C THR A 549 -18.97 20.99 -10.12
N THR A 550 -19.89 20.05 -10.38
CA THR A 550 -20.78 20.09 -11.54
C THR A 550 -21.83 21.19 -11.38
N ASP A 551 -22.27 21.77 -12.49
CA ASP A 551 -23.34 22.76 -12.51
C ASP A 551 -24.74 22.11 -12.48
N GLY A 552 -25.78 22.93 -12.64
CA GLY A 552 -27.17 22.46 -12.69
C GLY A 552 -27.51 21.61 -13.91
N SER A 553 -26.59 21.46 -14.87
CA SER A 553 -26.68 20.56 -16.03
C SER A 553 -25.69 19.39 -15.93
N GLY A 554 -25.03 19.22 -14.79
CA GLY A 554 -24.10 18.11 -14.54
C GLY A 554 -22.69 18.34 -15.06
N ASN A 555 -22.38 19.52 -15.62
CA ASN A 555 -21.09 19.76 -16.26
C ASN A 555 -20.09 20.44 -15.31
N ALA A 556 -18.84 19.99 -15.32
CA ALA A 556 -17.72 20.67 -14.68
C ALA A 556 -16.53 20.75 -15.64
N ALA A 557 -15.83 21.90 -15.64
CA ALA A 557 -14.54 22.02 -16.32
C ALA A 557 -13.41 21.54 -15.41
N ILE A 558 -12.47 20.79 -15.98
CA ILE A 558 -11.23 20.38 -15.31
C ILE A 558 -10.11 21.24 -15.85
N ASN A 559 -9.43 21.96 -14.95
CA ASN A 559 -8.25 22.79 -15.26
C ASN A 559 -7.22 22.58 -14.13
N ALA A 560 -6.45 21.50 -14.22
CA ALA A 560 -5.48 21.13 -13.20
C ALA A 560 -4.06 21.53 -13.62
N SER A 561 -3.24 21.95 -12.66
CA SER A 561 -1.80 22.13 -12.82
C SER A 561 -1.11 21.37 -11.71
N LEU A 562 -0.47 20.26 -12.06
CA LEU A 562 0.19 19.36 -11.10
C LEU A 562 1.68 19.70 -11.03
N PRO A 563 2.30 19.72 -9.84
CA PRO A 563 3.69 20.13 -9.64
C PRO A 563 4.70 19.04 -10.05
N GLU A 564 4.37 18.24 -11.05
CA GLU A 564 5.15 17.08 -11.51
C GLU A 564 5.37 17.19 -13.02
N PHE A 565 6.60 16.96 -13.47
CA PHE A 565 6.91 16.85 -14.89
C PHE A 565 6.59 15.43 -15.36
N VAL A 566 5.69 15.30 -16.34
CA VAL A 566 5.42 14.01 -16.98
C VAL A 566 6.14 13.96 -18.34
N PRO A 567 6.96 12.93 -18.62
CA PRO A 567 7.71 12.87 -19.88
C PRO A 567 6.80 12.76 -21.11
N MET A 568 7.25 13.33 -22.23
CA MET A 568 6.63 13.10 -23.53
C MET A 568 6.60 11.59 -23.84
N GLY A 569 5.48 11.12 -24.39
CA GLY A 569 5.25 9.70 -24.70
C GLY A 569 4.50 8.94 -23.60
N HIS A 570 4.41 9.50 -22.39
CA HIS A 570 3.47 9.03 -21.39
C HIS A 570 2.04 9.46 -21.73
N VAL A 571 1.09 8.85 -21.04
CA VAL A 571 -0.33 9.21 -21.07
C VAL A 571 -0.82 9.59 -19.69
N ILE A 572 -1.82 10.47 -19.65
CA ILE A 572 -2.60 10.78 -18.45
C ILE A 572 -3.94 10.06 -18.52
N THR A 573 -4.33 9.47 -17.40
CA THR A 573 -5.69 8.99 -17.14
C THR A 573 -6.21 9.57 -15.83
N THR A 574 -7.52 9.55 -15.67
CA THR A 574 -8.19 10.09 -14.50
C THR A 574 -9.34 9.21 -14.05
N THR A 575 -9.63 9.25 -12.76
CA THR A 575 -10.89 8.75 -12.19
C THR A 575 -11.68 9.91 -11.58
N ALA A 576 -12.98 9.74 -11.44
CA ALA A 576 -13.85 10.62 -10.65
C ALA A 576 -14.48 9.81 -9.50
N THR A 577 -14.47 10.39 -8.30
CA THR A 577 -15.12 9.82 -7.11
C THR A 577 -16.14 10.80 -6.55
N ASP A 578 -17.38 10.35 -6.38
CA ASP A 578 -18.47 11.15 -5.80
C ASP A 578 -18.37 11.24 -4.25
N PRO A 579 -19.20 12.06 -3.58
CA PRO A 579 -19.21 12.16 -2.12
C PRO A 579 -19.68 10.89 -1.38
N ALA A 580 -20.35 9.97 -2.06
CA ALA A 580 -20.75 8.67 -1.54
C ALA A 580 -19.68 7.60 -1.74
N ASN A 581 -18.53 7.95 -2.33
CA ASN A 581 -17.38 7.12 -2.67
C ASN A 581 -17.51 6.25 -3.91
N ASN A 582 -18.53 6.44 -4.75
CA ASN A 582 -18.60 5.78 -6.04
C ASN A 582 -17.46 6.29 -6.93
N THR A 583 -16.52 5.42 -7.26
CA THR A 583 -15.37 5.75 -8.11
C THR A 583 -15.57 5.17 -9.51
N SER A 584 -15.34 6.00 -10.53
CA SER A 584 -15.38 5.63 -11.95
C SER A 584 -14.27 4.67 -12.35
N GLU A 585 -14.40 4.10 -13.55
CA GLU A 585 -13.26 3.54 -14.27
C GLU A 585 -12.23 4.63 -14.62
N PHE A 586 -11.07 4.23 -15.15
CA PHE A 586 -10.11 5.18 -15.70
C PHE A 586 -10.60 5.75 -17.04
N SER A 587 -10.38 7.04 -17.25
CA SER A 587 -10.69 7.72 -18.49
C SER A 587 -9.83 7.28 -19.69
N ALA A 588 -10.27 7.70 -20.87
CA ALA A 588 -9.48 7.62 -22.09
C ALA A 588 -8.13 8.32 -21.93
N CYS A 589 -7.08 7.72 -22.49
CA CYS A 589 -5.72 8.24 -22.40
C CYS A 589 -5.56 9.60 -23.10
N ALA A 590 -5.06 10.60 -22.38
CA ALA A 590 -4.55 11.84 -22.97
C ALA A 590 -3.03 11.76 -23.13
N ALA A 591 -2.54 11.81 -24.37
CA ALA A 591 -1.11 11.83 -24.62
C ALA A 591 -0.47 13.12 -24.07
N VAL A 592 0.64 12.96 -23.35
CA VAL A 592 1.40 14.11 -22.84
C VAL A 592 2.21 14.73 -23.97
N SER A 593 1.97 16.01 -24.19
CA SER A 593 2.76 16.87 -25.07
C SER A 593 3.65 17.81 -24.25
N THR A 594 4.70 18.35 -24.85
CA THR A 594 5.51 19.41 -24.24
C THR A 594 5.38 20.67 -25.08
N ASP A 595 5.18 21.81 -24.42
CA ASP A 595 5.27 23.09 -25.09
C ASP A 595 6.75 23.42 -25.37
N SER A 596 7.08 23.52 -26.65
CA SER A 596 8.44 23.78 -27.14
C SER A 596 8.54 25.07 -27.95
N VAL A 597 7.48 25.88 -27.96
CA VAL A 597 7.42 27.10 -28.76
C VAL A 597 8.02 28.24 -27.93
N PRO A 598 9.14 28.84 -28.35
CA PRO A 598 9.72 29.95 -27.58
C PRO A 598 8.91 31.24 -27.76
N PRO A 599 8.76 32.06 -26.70
CA PRO A 599 8.03 33.32 -26.81
C PRO A 599 8.76 34.28 -27.76
N THR A 600 8.07 34.74 -28.80
CA THR A 600 8.56 35.82 -29.66
C THR A 600 8.38 37.15 -28.94
N VAL A 601 9.23 38.14 -29.24
CA VAL A 601 9.13 39.47 -28.65
C VAL A 601 9.24 40.54 -29.71
N THR A 602 8.43 41.57 -29.57
CA THR A 602 8.55 42.81 -30.34
C THR A 602 8.91 43.97 -29.44
N VAL A 603 9.73 44.89 -29.94
CA VAL A 603 10.00 46.17 -29.27
C VAL A 603 9.84 47.30 -30.26
N ASN A 604 8.96 48.25 -29.95
CA ASN A 604 8.69 49.39 -30.81
C ASN A 604 8.60 50.68 -29.99
N GLN A 605 8.87 51.83 -30.61
CA GLN A 605 8.61 53.14 -30.02
C GLN A 605 7.15 53.20 -29.53
N SER A 606 6.95 53.72 -28.31
CA SER A 606 5.60 53.81 -27.74
C SER A 606 4.72 54.77 -28.54
N LEU A 607 3.44 54.43 -28.67
CA LEU A 607 2.46 55.27 -29.35
C LEU A 607 2.39 56.68 -28.72
N GLY A 608 2.49 57.72 -29.55
CA GLY A 608 2.47 59.11 -29.11
C GLY A 608 3.80 59.65 -28.58
N GLN A 609 4.85 58.81 -28.52
CA GLN A 609 6.22 59.27 -28.26
C GLN A 609 6.65 60.22 -29.40
N SER A 610 7.17 61.40 -29.06
CA SER A 610 7.74 62.30 -30.06
C SER A 610 9.03 61.72 -30.63
N ASP A 611 9.19 61.78 -31.94
CA ASP A 611 10.45 61.47 -32.63
C ASP A 611 10.73 62.54 -33.70
N PRO A 612 11.69 63.46 -33.49
CA PRO A 612 12.64 63.50 -32.38
C PRO A 612 12.02 63.88 -31.02
N ALA A 613 12.53 63.28 -29.94
CA ALA A 613 12.25 63.64 -28.55
C ALA A 613 13.32 64.58 -27.99
N ASN A 614 12.94 65.44 -27.05
CA ASN A 614 13.85 66.40 -26.40
C ASN A 614 13.89 66.28 -24.86
N ALA A 615 13.16 65.31 -24.30
CA ALA A 615 13.10 65.04 -22.88
C ALA A 615 13.11 63.53 -22.61
N ALA A 616 13.72 63.13 -21.51
CA ALA A 616 13.63 61.77 -20.97
C ALA A 616 12.39 61.64 -20.05
N PRO A 617 11.82 60.44 -19.88
CA PRO A 617 12.26 59.19 -20.49
C PRO A 617 11.77 59.02 -21.95
N ILE A 618 12.56 58.31 -22.75
CA ILE A 618 12.13 57.79 -24.06
C ILE A 618 11.42 56.46 -23.84
N LEU A 619 10.21 56.31 -24.39
CA LEU A 619 9.37 55.14 -24.14
C LEU A 619 9.34 54.18 -25.33
N PHE A 620 9.51 52.89 -25.04
CA PHE A 620 9.29 51.78 -25.97
C PHE A 620 8.28 50.80 -25.38
N THR A 621 7.40 50.28 -26.24
CA THR A 621 6.46 49.21 -25.92
C THR A 621 7.06 47.87 -26.32
N VAL A 622 7.04 46.93 -25.39
CA VAL A 622 7.51 45.55 -25.57
C VAL A 622 6.32 44.61 -25.44
N LEU A 623 6.14 43.76 -26.45
CA LEU A 623 5.07 42.77 -26.48
C LEU A 623 5.66 41.39 -26.77
N PHE A 624 5.47 40.47 -25.83
CA PHE A 624 5.73 39.04 -26.05
C PHE A 624 4.49 38.38 -26.68
N SER A 625 4.67 37.28 -27.43
CA SER A 625 3.54 36.52 -27.98
C SER A 625 2.68 35.84 -26.92
N GLU A 626 3.19 35.70 -25.70
CA GLU A 626 2.54 35.08 -24.56
C GLU A 626 3.12 35.63 -23.23
N PRO A 627 2.51 35.33 -22.08
CA PRO A 627 3.02 35.76 -20.78
C PRO A 627 4.42 35.21 -20.49
N VAL A 628 5.33 36.07 -20.03
CA VAL A 628 6.71 35.68 -19.67
C VAL A 628 7.07 36.06 -18.23
N ILE A 629 8.04 35.35 -17.66
CA ILE A 629 8.68 35.60 -16.37
C ILE A 629 10.15 36.01 -16.54
N GLY A 630 10.69 36.75 -15.57
CA GLY A 630 12.11 37.11 -15.51
C GLY A 630 12.57 38.29 -16.35
N PHE A 631 11.70 38.89 -17.18
CA PHE A 631 12.06 40.06 -17.98
C PHE A 631 12.29 41.31 -17.11
N SER A 632 13.45 41.95 -17.28
CA SER A 632 13.84 43.15 -16.51
C SER A 632 14.76 44.07 -17.32
N GLY A 633 15.13 45.23 -16.76
CA GLY A 633 16.02 46.19 -17.41
C GLY A 633 17.41 45.64 -17.79
N ALA A 634 17.86 44.55 -17.15
CA ALA A 634 19.10 43.86 -17.51
C ALA A 634 19.01 43.16 -18.87
N GLY A 635 17.79 42.85 -19.35
CA GLY A 635 17.54 42.23 -20.65
C GLY A 635 17.49 43.20 -21.81
N ILE A 636 17.80 44.49 -21.61
CA ILE A 636 17.77 45.51 -22.66
C ILE A 636 19.18 45.75 -23.22
N SER A 637 19.31 45.68 -24.55
CA SER A 637 20.50 46.05 -25.29
C SER A 637 20.31 47.39 -25.99
N PHE A 638 21.20 48.34 -25.67
CA PHE A 638 21.29 49.64 -26.34
C PHE A 638 22.25 49.65 -27.54
N THR A 639 22.70 48.47 -27.97
CA THR A 639 23.63 48.34 -29.12
C THR A 639 23.04 49.04 -30.34
N GLY A 640 23.79 49.97 -30.92
CA GLY A 640 23.35 50.81 -32.05
C GLY A 640 22.89 52.22 -31.65
N SER A 641 22.73 52.51 -30.35
CA SER A 641 22.47 53.88 -29.88
C SER A 641 23.69 54.77 -30.08
N THR A 642 23.47 56.02 -30.50
CA THR A 642 24.53 57.03 -30.73
C THR A 642 24.40 58.25 -29.82
N ALA A 643 23.30 58.39 -29.08
CA ALA A 643 23.19 59.42 -28.05
C ALA A 643 24.19 59.14 -26.92
N GLY A 644 25.05 60.12 -26.61
CA GLY A 644 26.03 60.00 -25.52
C GLY A 644 25.38 60.01 -24.13
N GLY A 645 26.12 59.56 -23.13
CA GLY A 645 25.65 59.36 -21.75
C GLY A 645 25.72 57.88 -21.35
N THR A 646 25.24 57.56 -20.15
CA THR A 646 25.05 56.18 -19.70
C THR A 646 23.57 55.87 -19.75
N LEU A 647 23.14 55.13 -20.78
CA LEU A 647 21.74 54.80 -20.97
C LEU A 647 21.27 53.79 -19.91
N VAL A 648 20.12 54.07 -19.32
CA VAL A 648 19.51 53.23 -18.28
C VAL A 648 18.08 52.88 -18.70
N ALA A 649 17.76 51.60 -18.76
CA ALA A 649 16.41 51.08 -18.98
C ALA A 649 15.73 50.79 -17.63
N ASN A 650 14.52 51.31 -17.46
CA ASN A 650 13.60 50.84 -16.42
C ASN A 650 12.37 50.20 -17.07
N VAL A 651 12.05 48.98 -16.66
CA VAL A 651 10.98 48.14 -17.24
C VAL A 651 9.81 48.09 -16.27
N THR A 652 8.62 48.42 -16.77
CA THR A 652 7.35 48.27 -16.04
C THR A 652 6.38 47.45 -16.89
N GLY A 653 5.38 46.84 -16.25
CA GLY A 653 4.42 45.93 -16.91
C GLY A 653 4.50 44.52 -16.36
N SER A 654 3.69 43.62 -16.93
CA SER A 654 3.58 42.23 -16.50
C SER A 654 2.95 41.36 -17.59
N SER A 655 2.98 40.04 -17.38
CA SER A 655 2.44 39.07 -18.34
C SER A 655 3.18 39.20 -19.69
N ALA A 656 2.48 39.53 -20.78
CA ALA A 656 3.06 39.69 -22.11
C ALA A 656 3.40 41.15 -22.47
N ASN A 657 2.97 42.13 -21.67
CA ASN A 657 2.99 43.56 -22.04
C ASN A 657 3.88 44.38 -21.10
N TYR A 658 4.91 45.00 -21.67
CA TYR A 658 5.88 45.82 -20.93
C TYR A 658 6.14 47.16 -21.59
N THR A 659 6.56 48.13 -20.78
CA THR A 659 7.05 49.43 -21.22
C THR A 659 8.49 49.59 -20.74
N VAL A 660 9.39 49.90 -21.68
CA VAL A 660 10.79 50.25 -21.40
C VAL A 660 10.89 51.76 -21.42
N SER A 661 11.31 52.34 -20.30
CA SER A 661 11.62 53.75 -20.17
C SER A 661 13.14 53.96 -20.14
N VAL A 662 13.66 54.72 -21.10
CA VAL A 662 15.10 54.95 -21.28
C VAL A 662 15.46 56.34 -20.79
N SER A 663 16.48 56.45 -19.93
CA SER A 663 17.01 57.69 -19.36
C SER A 663 18.56 57.73 -19.44
N GLY A 664 19.17 58.87 -19.08
CA GLY A 664 20.63 59.01 -19.04
C GLY A 664 21.32 59.55 -20.31
N MET A 665 20.57 60.05 -21.30
CA MET A 665 21.11 60.76 -22.47
C MET A 665 21.69 62.12 -22.07
N THR A 666 22.86 62.48 -22.59
CA THR A 666 23.50 63.79 -22.36
C THR A 666 23.81 64.56 -23.64
N THR A 667 23.75 63.91 -24.81
CA THR A 667 23.98 64.53 -26.12
C THR A 667 22.96 64.04 -27.14
N SER A 668 22.73 64.82 -28.19
CA SER A 668 21.82 64.45 -29.27
C SER A 668 22.32 63.19 -30.01
N GLY A 669 21.42 62.30 -30.40
CA GLY A 669 21.73 61.06 -31.11
C GLY A 669 20.53 60.12 -31.18
N ILE A 670 20.71 58.91 -31.69
CA ILE A 670 19.65 57.91 -31.82
C ILE A 670 19.67 56.99 -30.60
N ILE A 671 18.51 56.69 -30.05
CA ILE A 671 18.31 55.62 -29.06
C ILE A 671 17.75 54.42 -29.81
N VAL A 672 18.43 53.28 -29.69
CA VAL A 672 18.01 51.99 -30.24
C VAL A 672 17.81 51.02 -29.08
N VAL A 673 16.64 50.39 -29.02
CA VAL A 673 16.34 49.35 -28.03
C VAL A 673 16.18 48.01 -28.72
N SER A 674 16.91 47.01 -28.25
CA SER A 674 16.76 45.62 -28.66
C SER A 674 16.73 44.71 -27.45
N ILE A 675 16.10 43.55 -27.59
CA ILE A 675 16.00 42.53 -26.55
C ILE A 675 16.69 41.27 -27.07
N PRO A 676 17.84 40.86 -26.49
CA PRO A 676 18.50 39.61 -26.86
C PRO A 676 17.63 38.38 -26.59
N ALA A 677 17.97 37.25 -27.20
CA ALA A 677 17.33 35.98 -26.87
C ALA A 677 17.61 35.55 -25.42
N ALA A 678 16.73 34.72 -24.85
CA ALA A 678 16.81 34.11 -23.53
C ALA A 678 16.82 35.08 -22.34
N VAL A 679 16.35 36.32 -22.51
CA VAL A 679 16.24 37.29 -21.40
C VAL A 679 14.97 37.15 -20.58
N ALA A 680 14.00 36.40 -21.10
CA ALA A 680 12.75 36.05 -20.45
C ALA A 680 12.41 34.60 -20.80
N MET A 681 11.52 34.00 -20.03
CA MET A 681 11.04 32.63 -20.28
C MET A 681 9.52 32.62 -20.17
N ASP A 682 8.85 31.76 -20.93
CA ASP A 682 7.43 31.47 -20.70
C ASP A 682 7.24 30.61 -19.44
N ALA A 683 6.00 30.23 -19.15
CA ALA A 683 5.67 29.29 -18.07
C ALA A 683 6.23 27.88 -18.32
N SER A 684 6.52 27.56 -19.58
CA SER A 684 7.07 26.28 -20.04
C SER A 684 8.61 26.22 -19.96
N SER A 685 9.25 27.29 -19.51
CA SER A 685 10.70 27.51 -19.50
C SER A 685 11.36 27.55 -20.88
N ASN A 686 10.59 27.83 -21.94
CA ASN A 686 11.19 28.14 -23.24
C ASN A 686 11.79 29.56 -23.19
N PRO A 687 13.09 29.73 -23.53
CA PRO A 687 13.73 31.04 -23.52
C PRO A 687 13.22 31.90 -24.69
N SER A 688 12.92 33.18 -24.42
CA SER A 688 12.42 34.09 -25.45
C SER A 688 13.36 34.20 -26.65
N LEU A 689 12.80 34.38 -27.84
CA LEU A 689 13.61 34.77 -29.00
C LEU A 689 14.10 36.21 -28.87
N ALA A 690 15.06 36.59 -29.71
CA ALA A 690 15.48 37.98 -29.82
C ALA A 690 14.35 38.85 -30.41
N SER A 691 14.30 40.13 -30.01
CA SER A 691 13.25 41.03 -30.47
C SER A 691 13.27 41.27 -31.97
N THR A 692 12.08 41.32 -32.56
CA THR A 692 11.84 41.93 -33.88
C THR A 692 11.15 43.27 -33.72
N SER A 693 11.31 44.18 -34.68
CA SER A 693 10.81 45.55 -34.54
C SER A 693 10.36 46.10 -35.89
N THR A 694 9.27 46.87 -35.89
CA THR A 694 8.89 47.75 -36.99
C THR A 694 9.56 49.11 -36.84
N ASP A 695 9.71 49.60 -35.61
CA ASP A 695 10.44 50.82 -35.30
C ASP A 695 10.92 50.83 -33.85
N ASN A 696 12.18 50.46 -33.62
CA ASN A 696 12.81 50.45 -32.30
C ASN A 696 13.81 51.59 -32.10
N THR A 697 13.61 52.71 -32.81
CA THR A 697 14.51 53.85 -32.75
C THR A 697 13.77 55.11 -32.35
N VAL A 698 14.43 56.01 -31.62
CA VAL A 698 13.94 57.37 -31.37
C VAL A 698 15.13 58.33 -31.44
N VAL A 699 15.01 59.42 -32.19
CA VAL A 699 16.01 60.48 -32.21
C VAL A 699 15.87 61.33 -30.95
N TYR A 700 16.91 61.42 -30.13
CA TYR A 700 17.00 62.35 -29.01
C TYR A 700 17.74 63.63 -29.44
N SER A 701 17.15 64.80 -29.20
CA SER A 701 17.73 66.10 -29.51
C SER A 701 17.74 67.02 -28.28
N THR A 702 18.91 67.55 -27.95
CA THR A 702 19.08 68.57 -26.90
C THR A 702 18.72 69.99 -27.37
N ASN A 703 18.45 70.17 -28.67
CA ASN A 703 18.12 71.46 -29.26
C ASN A 703 16.62 71.51 -29.61
N VAL A 704 15.87 72.35 -28.90
CA VAL A 704 14.48 72.65 -29.26
C VAL A 704 14.49 73.78 -30.29
N THR A 705 14.44 73.44 -31.58
CA THR A 705 14.03 74.40 -32.60
C THR A 705 12.83 73.85 -33.34
N ASN A 706 11.66 74.45 -33.11
CA ASN A 706 10.51 74.34 -34.01
C ASN A 706 10.96 74.76 -35.41
N SER A 707 11.23 73.79 -36.27
CA SER A 707 11.46 74.04 -37.69
C SER A 707 10.65 73.02 -38.48
N PHE A 708 9.54 73.49 -39.06
CA PHE A 708 8.99 72.86 -40.24
C PHE A 708 10.04 72.96 -41.35
N GLY A 709 10.71 71.86 -41.65
CA GLY A 709 11.60 71.67 -42.80
C GLY A 709 11.09 70.49 -43.65
N PRO A 710 11.21 70.54 -44.98
CA PRO A 710 10.35 69.82 -45.90
C PRO A 710 10.55 68.30 -45.87
N LEU A 711 9.49 67.57 -46.23
CA LEU A 711 9.45 66.13 -46.46
C LEU A 711 10.73 65.64 -47.18
N LYS A 712 11.54 64.82 -46.49
CA LYS A 712 12.54 63.97 -47.15
C LYS A 712 11.83 62.71 -47.66
N ILE A 713 11.45 62.74 -48.93
CA ILE A 713 11.12 61.54 -49.69
C ILE A 713 12.45 60.76 -49.86
N PRO A 714 12.54 59.48 -49.47
CA PRO A 714 13.76 58.71 -49.63
C PRO A 714 14.08 58.53 -51.11
N ALA A 715 15.35 58.72 -51.46
CA ALA A 715 15.85 58.61 -52.81
C ALA A 715 15.63 57.18 -53.35
N LEU A 716 14.73 57.06 -54.32
CA LEU A 716 14.65 55.90 -55.22
C LEU A 716 15.97 55.83 -56.01
N THR A 717 16.65 54.69 -55.92
CA THR A 717 17.87 54.43 -56.68
C THR A 717 17.54 54.27 -58.17
N TRP A 718 18.44 54.78 -59.02
CA TRP A 718 18.30 54.78 -60.49
C TRP A 718 18.15 53.37 -61.13
N ALA A 719 18.41 52.30 -60.37
CA ALA A 719 18.17 50.93 -60.81
C ALA A 719 16.68 50.55 -60.87
N MET A 720 15.81 51.23 -60.11
CA MET A 720 14.36 51.02 -60.12
C MET A 720 13.64 51.76 -61.26
N LEU A 721 14.28 52.77 -61.88
CA LEU A 721 13.71 53.54 -63.00
C LEU A 721 13.84 52.84 -64.36
N ILE A 722 14.72 51.84 -64.51
CA ILE A 722 14.90 51.10 -65.78
C ILE A 722 13.97 49.88 -65.89
N LEU A 723 13.54 49.29 -64.76
CA LEU A 723 12.57 48.18 -64.75
C LEU A 723 11.11 48.64 -64.85
N LEU A 724 10.79 49.89 -64.49
CA LEU A 724 9.46 50.48 -64.74
C LEU A 724 9.34 51.16 -66.13
N ALA A 725 10.44 51.54 -66.77
CA ALA A 725 10.44 52.12 -68.12
C ALA A 725 10.30 51.09 -69.27
N LEU A 726 10.51 49.79 -69.02
CA LEU A 726 10.24 48.71 -69.97
C LEU A 726 8.85 48.06 -69.80
N GLY A 727 8.14 48.33 -68.71
CA GLY A 727 6.77 47.85 -68.48
C GLY A 727 5.67 48.78 -69.05
N LEU A 728 6.00 50.03 -69.36
CA LEU A 728 5.02 51.07 -69.74
C LEU A 728 5.13 51.53 -71.20
N ILE A 729 5.64 50.67 -72.09
CA ILE A 729 5.54 50.80 -73.57
C ILE A 729 4.66 49.69 -74.19
N ALA A 730 4.16 48.72 -73.40
CA ALA A 730 3.35 47.62 -73.93
C ALA A 730 1.82 47.76 -73.80
N VAL A 731 1.26 48.81 -73.17
CA VAL A 731 -0.20 48.85 -72.90
C VAL A 731 -0.95 50.10 -73.41
N THR A 732 -0.29 51.11 -73.98
CA THR A 732 -1.01 52.26 -74.58
C THR A 732 -0.56 52.60 -76.00
N ALA A 733 -0.36 51.57 -76.80
CA ALA A 733 -0.52 51.62 -78.26
C ALA A 733 -1.65 50.67 -78.73
N ARG A 734 -2.86 50.88 -78.21
CA ARG A 734 -4.10 50.62 -78.96
C ARG A 734 -4.99 51.86 -78.88
N TYR A 735 -4.57 52.86 -79.64
CA TYR A 735 -5.47 53.84 -80.21
C TYR A 735 -6.54 53.12 -81.03
N ARG A 736 -7.80 53.49 -80.77
CA ARG A 736 -8.88 53.74 -81.75
C ARG A 736 -8.73 53.17 -83.18
N ARG A 737 -9.85 52.53 -83.58
CA ARG A 737 -10.48 52.39 -84.91
C ARG A 737 -10.08 51.19 -85.78
N ALA A 738 -10.73 50.06 -85.51
CA ALA A 738 -11.76 49.48 -86.39
C ALA A 738 -12.84 48.85 -85.49
#